data_AF-A0A0D6QII9-F1
#
_entry.id   AF-A0A0D6QII9-F1
#
_cell.length_a   1.000
_cell.length_b   1.000
_cell.length_c   1.000
_cell.angle_alpha   90.00
_cell.angle_beta   90.00
_cell.angle_gamma   90.00
#
_symmetry.space_group_name_H-M   'P 1'
#
loop_
_entity.id
_entity.type
_entity.pdbx_description
1 polymer ?
#
loop_
_entity_poly.entity_id
_entity_poly.type
_entity_poly.pdbx_seq_one_letter_code
_entity_poly.pdbx_strand_id
1 'polypeptide(L)'
;MPETTDAQRPPLPPGMDLRGPLPAGHESVLTADALAFVADLVRRFRPRVEQLLERRRELQRRWDAGERPAFLSTTEEVRESEWTVAPIPADLQDRRVEITGPTDRKMIINALNSGASVFMADFEDSSSPTWQNVVEGQVNLRDAVAGTIAYASPDGKQYRLKDRTAVLMVRPRGWHLLERHALVDGRPATAALWDFGVYFWNNARALVAKGTGPYFYLPKLEGHLEARLWNDVFVHAQAALGIPRGTIRATCLIETLPAAFEMDEILWELREHSAGLNCGRWDYIFSFVKRLRADARAVLPDRAQVTMDKGFLRAYVQLLIQTCHRRGVHAMGGMAAQIPVKDDAGANEAALAKVRADKLREVTDGHDGTWVAHPGLVPVARAVFDQHMEGPNQIGRRREDVRVGARDLLRPVEGTRTEAGLRHNVRVSVQYIEAWLRGSGCVPLYGLMEDAATAEISRALAWQWIHHGVALDDGQPLTAERFRAVLAEEMDRIRLEVGEARFAGGRFEDARALFERMSTQAEFTEFITLPAYDLLEARADERARILAGGEPAGAAPGPHHPDPRRWEGIVRRFGRDEVERLRGSVRVEHTLARMGALRLWELLHAEPYVNALGALTGNQAVQMVKAGLKAIYLSGWQVAADANQAGQTYPDQSLYPANSVPEVVRRINAALQRTDQIEHSEGRDGTYWFAPIVADAEAGFGGPLNAFELMKGMIEAGAAGVHFEDQVASEKKCGHLGGKVLVPTSTFVRTLTAARLAADVMDVPTLIVARTDAEGAKLIMSDIDPYDHPYLEEGERTPEGFYRLRPGIDTAIARGLAYAPYADLVWCETQTPDLHEAKRFAEGIHARFPGKLLAYNCSPSFNWKKKLDDATIARFQRELGAMGYKFQFVTLAGFHALNHSMFQLARGYRERGMAAYTELQQAEFAAEPQGYTATRHQREVGTGYFDLVAQAVSGGTSSTLALEGSTEAAQFHPAEAAPAHGAEQVARAIEADHERLHALVARVRGAADGPALSGALEELAQALREHFAHEEHAKGLYGIVGARSPARRAELKRMVEEHQQILRLVTGLVERARGPSAPAPADLGRLASEVAAQIADHERKELLLVPALA
;
A
#
# COMPACT_ATOMS: atom_id res chain seq x y z
N MET A 1 0.90 43.57 -15.85
CA MET A 1 2.16 43.43 -16.64
C MET A 1 1.80 42.75 -17.94
N PRO A 2 2.40 43.14 -19.07
CA PRO A 2 1.92 42.72 -20.38
C PRO A 2 2.10 41.21 -20.55
N GLU A 3 1.17 40.61 -21.29
CA GLU A 3 1.21 39.22 -21.75
C GLU A 3 2.59 38.88 -22.30
N THR A 4 3.27 37.91 -21.66
CA THR A 4 4.54 37.38 -22.15
C THR A 4 4.24 36.53 -23.38
N THR A 5 4.64 37.06 -24.53
CA THR A 5 4.77 36.34 -25.80
C THR A 5 5.40 34.96 -25.58
N ASP A 6 4.69 33.93 -26.03
CA ASP A 6 5.02 32.52 -25.91
C ASP A 6 6.35 32.23 -26.64
N ALA A 7 7.46 32.23 -25.91
CA ALA A 7 8.74 31.78 -26.45
C ALA A 7 8.62 30.28 -26.75
N GLN A 8 8.84 29.89 -28.01
CA GLN A 8 8.71 28.50 -28.45
C GLN A 8 9.53 27.56 -27.55
N ARG A 9 8.84 26.65 -26.85
CA ARG A 9 9.49 25.62 -26.04
C ARG A 9 10.40 24.76 -26.94
N PRO A 10 11.62 24.42 -26.49
CA PRO A 10 12.50 23.54 -27.25
C PRO A 10 11.87 22.14 -27.39
N PRO A 11 12.17 21.40 -28.46
CA PRO A 11 11.71 20.03 -28.61
C PRO A 11 12.23 19.20 -27.43
N LEU A 12 11.31 18.54 -26.72
CA LEU A 12 11.62 17.73 -25.54
C LEU A 12 12.05 16.31 -25.97
N PRO A 13 13.02 15.69 -25.29
CA PRO A 13 13.35 14.29 -25.54
C PRO A 13 12.14 13.39 -25.22
N PRO A 14 12.03 12.21 -25.88
CA PRO A 14 10.93 11.28 -25.63
C PRO A 14 10.77 10.99 -24.13
N GLY A 15 9.53 10.92 -23.63
CA GLY A 15 9.22 10.61 -22.23
C GLY A 15 9.46 11.75 -21.23
N MET A 16 9.95 12.92 -21.66
CA MET A 16 10.14 14.07 -20.79
C MET A 16 8.97 15.06 -20.85
N ASP A 17 8.54 15.55 -19.69
CA ASP A 17 7.50 16.58 -19.53
C ASP A 17 8.04 17.73 -18.67
N LEU A 18 8.09 18.93 -19.25
CA LEU A 18 8.45 20.16 -18.54
C LEU A 18 7.18 20.94 -18.17
N ARG A 19 6.87 20.91 -16.88
CA ARG A 19 5.69 21.55 -16.28
C ARG A 19 5.92 22.99 -15.87
N GLY A 20 7.17 23.33 -15.53
CA GLY A 20 7.53 24.70 -15.15
C GLY A 20 7.39 25.66 -16.33
N PRO A 21 6.86 26.89 -16.12
CA PRO A 21 6.83 27.91 -17.17
C PRO A 21 8.27 28.26 -17.57
N LEU A 22 8.51 28.48 -18.87
CA LEU A 22 9.80 28.94 -19.37
C LEU A 22 9.76 30.47 -19.48
N PRO A 23 10.48 31.21 -18.62
CA PRO A 23 10.58 32.65 -18.79
C PRO A 23 11.44 32.97 -20.02
N ALA A 24 11.18 34.08 -20.69
CA ALA A 24 11.92 34.48 -21.89
C ALA A 24 13.44 34.53 -21.66
N GLY A 25 14.24 33.98 -22.58
CA GLY A 25 15.70 33.93 -22.51
C GLY A 25 16.26 32.68 -21.82
N HIS A 26 15.43 31.84 -21.20
CA HIS A 26 15.86 30.64 -20.46
C HIS A 26 15.95 29.39 -21.34
N GLU A 27 15.38 29.41 -22.55
CA GLU A 27 15.56 28.39 -23.60
C GLU A 27 17.05 28.16 -23.94
N SER A 28 17.88 29.14 -23.63
CA SER A 28 19.32 29.16 -23.89
C SER A 28 20.16 28.27 -22.94
N VAL A 29 19.60 27.79 -21.82
CA VAL A 29 20.23 26.77 -20.96
C VAL A 29 19.47 25.44 -20.96
N LEU A 30 18.18 25.46 -21.29
CA LEU A 30 17.32 24.28 -21.43
C LEU A 30 17.18 23.86 -22.90
N THR A 31 18.29 23.82 -23.63
CA THR A 31 18.31 23.39 -25.05
C THR A 31 17.89 21.92 -25.19
N ALA A 32 17.43 21.52 -26.37
CA ALA A 32 17.01 20.13 -26.64
C ALA A 32 18.09 19.10 -26.26
N ASP A 33 19.35 19.38 -26.59
CA ASP A 33 20.46 18.47 -26.26
C ASP A 33 20.78 18.46 -24.76
N ALA A 34 20.68 19.60 -24.08
CA ALA A 34 20.85 19.67 -22.62
C ALA A 34 19.78 18.82 -21.90
N LEU A 35 18.53 18.94 -22.34
CA LEU A 35 17.40 18.18 -21.79
C LEU A 35 17.54 16.68 -22.10
N ALA A 36 18.00 16.31 -23.30
CA ALA A 36 18.28 14.92 -23.65
C ALA A 36 19.37 14.32 -22.76
N PHE A 37 20.44 15.07 -22.50
CA PHE A 37 21.51 14.65 -21.59
C PHE A 37 21.01 14.44 -20.15
N VAL A 38 20.23 15.39 -19.62
CA VAL A 38 19.64 15.26 -18.28
C VAL A 38 18.69 14.06 -18.20
N ALA A 39 17.87 13.83 -19.22
CA ALA A 39 16.97 12.68 -19.26
C ALA A 39 17.73 11.34 -19.26
N ASP A 40 18.86 11.25 -19.97
CA ASP A 40 19.74 10.07 -19.93
C ASP A 40 20.36 9.85 -18.54
N LEU A 41 20.87 10.91 -17.90
CA LEU A 41 21.36 10.83 -16.52
C LEU A 41 20.29 10.29 -15.57
N VAL A 42 19.08 10.87 -15.64
CA VAL A 42 17.96 10.47 -14.78
C VAL A 42 17.58 9.01 -15.00
N ARG A 43 17.44 8.56 -16.25
CA ARG A 43 17.09 7.17 -16.57
C ARG A 43 18.14 6.18 -16.06
N ARG A 44 19.40 6.52 -16.24
CA ARG A 44 20.53 5.65 -15.87
C ARG A 44 20.68 5.51 -14.37
N PHE A 45 20.57 6.61 -13.64
CA PHE A 45 21.02 6.66 -12.25
C PHE A 45 19.88 6.71 -11.21
N ARG A 46 18.64 7.09 -11.59
CA ARG A 46 17.48 7.09 -10.67
C ARG A 46 17.28 5.76 -9.93
N PRO A 47 17.34 4.57 -10.57
CA PRO A 47 17.16 3.31 -9.84
C PRO A 47 18.17 3.13 -8.71
N ARG A 48 19.43 3.55 -8.93
CA ARG A 48 20.49 3.46 -7.92
C ARG A 48 20.31 4.50 -6.82
N VAL A 49 19.85 5.71 -7.15
CA VAL A 49 19.46 6.73 -6.13
C VAL A 49 18.39 6.15 -5.22
N GLU A 50 17.31 5.60 -5.78
CA GLU A 50 16.18 5.05 -5.03
C GLU A 50 16.61 3.89 -4.12
N GLN A 51 17.48 3.01 -4.61
CA GLN A 51 18.06 1.93 -3.82
C GLN A 51 18.87 2.44 -2.61
N LEU A 52 19.67 3.49 -2.80
CA LEU A 52 20.50 4.06 -1.72
C LEU A 52 19.66 4.80 -0.69
N LEU A 53 18.59 5.49 -1.11
CA LEU A 53 17.64 6.12 -0.20
C LEU A 53 16.87 5.08 0.64
N GLU A 54 16.51 3.92 0.07
CA GLU A 54 15.92 2.84 0.88
C GLU A 54 16.94 2.24 1.86
N ARG A 55 18.20 2.08 1.44
CA ARG A 55 19.28 1.65 2.35
C ARG A 55 19.44 2.60 3.55
N ARG A 56 19.28 3.92 3.37
CA ARG A 56 19.26 4.88 4.50
C ARG A 56 18.16 4.54 5.51
N ARG A 57 16.95 4.23 5.03
CA ARG A 57 15.81 3.84 5.89
C ARG A 57 16.06 2.51 6.61
N GLU A 58 16.64 1.53 5.92
CA GLU A 58 17.03 0.24 6.52
C GLU A 58 18.06 0.41 7.63
N LEU A 59 19.13 1.17 7.40
CA LEU A 59 20.14 1.47 8.41
C LEU A 59 19.55 2.21 9.60
N GLN A 60 18.66 3.17 9.33
CA GLN A 60 18.00 3.89 10.40
C GLN A 60 17.13 2.99 11.28
N ARG A 61 16.35 2.07 10.69
CA ARG A 61 15.56 1.08 11.45
C ARG A 61 16.46 0.26 12.39
N ARG A 62 17.66 -0.10 11.95
CA ARG A 62 18.65 -0.83 12.76
C ARG A 62 19.22 0.03 13.88
N TRP A 63 19.53 1.30 13.62
CA TRP A 63 20.01 2.23 14.65
C TRP A 63 18.95 2.52 15.71
N ASP A 64 17.69 2.67 15.30
CA ASP A 64 16.56 2.82 16.23
C ASP A 64 16.38 1.56 17.09
N ALA A 65 16.66 0.37 16.54
CA ALA A 65 16.63 -0.90 17.25
C ALA A 65 17.85 -1.15 18.17
N GLY A 66 18.79 -0.20 18.25
CA GLY A 66 19.92 -0.28 19.18
C GLY A 66 21.28 -0.53 18.52
N GLU A 67 21.36 -0.74 17.22
CA GLU A 67 22.65 -0.77 16.51
C GLU A 67 23.31 0.62 16.54
N ARG A 68 24.64 0.70 16.37
CA ARG A 68 25.37 1.97 16.34
C ARG A 68 26.20 2.09 15.05
N PRO A 69 26.30 3.28 14.46
CA PRO A 69 27.27 3.54 13.40
C PRO A 69 28.69 3.17 13.86
N ALA A 70 29.45 2.54 12.98
CA ALA A 70 30.81 2.09 13.22
C ALA A 70 31.62 2.07 11.91
N PHE A 71 32.94 2.04 12.03
CA PHE A 71 33.81 1.80 10.88
C PHE A 71 33.55 0.41 10.29
N LEU A 72 33.53 0.31 8.96
CA LEU A 72 33.20 -0.93 8.28
C LEU A 72 34.39 -1.90 8.31
N SER A 73 34.19 -3.12 8.82
CA SER A 73 35.24 -4.16 8.79
C SER A 73 35.54 -4.63 7.36
N THR A 74 34.55 -4.64 6.48
CA THR A 74 34.68 -5.13 5.10
C THR A 74 35.55 -4.25 4.19
N THR A 75 35.88 -3.03 4.61
CA THR A 75 36.72 -2.07 3.85
C THR A 75 37.98 -1.67 4.62
N GLU A 76 38.38 -2.44 5.61
CA GLU A 76 39.58 -2.19 6.41
C GLU A 76 40.85 -2.03 5.55
N GLU A 77 41.00 -2.86 4.52
CA GLU A 77 42.12 -2.78 3.57
C GLU A 77 42.22 -1.41 2.87
N VAL A 78 41.08 -0.77 2.54
CA VAL A 78 41.08 0.58 1.95
C VAL A 78 41.67 1.59 2.93
N ARG A 79 41.36 1.45 4.22
CA ARG A 79 41.88 2.34 5.26
C ARG A 79 43.33 2.09 5.59
N GLU A 80 43.76 0.83 5.61
CA GLU A 80 45.12 0.48 6.01
C GLU A 80 46.15 0.66 4.88
N SER A 81 45.74 0.46 3.63
CA SER A 81 46.63 0.56 2.47
C SER A 81 47.10 1.99 2.16
N GLU A 82 48.27 2.10 1.52
CA GLU A 82 48.86 3.35 1.08
C GLU A 82 48.39 3.72 -0.33
N TRP A 83 47.57 4.77 -0.41
CA TRP A 83 47.05 5.34 -1.66
C TRP A 83 46.71 6.82 -1.46
N THR A 84 46.66 7.57 -2.55
CA THR A 84 46.28 8.98 -2.59
C THR A 84 45.27 9.26 -3.70
N VAL A 85 44.55 10.38 -3.59
CA VAL A 85 43.68 10.87 -4.67
C VAL A 85 44.52 11.37 -5.88
N ALA A 86 43.85 11.61 -7.00
CA ALA A 86 44.46 12.24 -8.17
C ALA A 86 44.93 13.68 -7.87
N PRO A 87 45.95 14.19 -8.59
CA PRO A 87 46.46 15.54 -8.37
C PRO A 87 45.37 16.62 -8.43
N ILE A 88 45.46 17.55 -7.46
CA ILE A 88 44.57 18.70 -7.34
C ILE A 88 44.90 19.71 -8.47
N PRO A 89 43.91 20.25 -9.20
CA PRO A 89 44.16 21.26 -10.23
C PRO A 89 44.83 22.52 -9.68
N ALA A 90 45.59 23.21 -10.52
CA ALA A 90 46.40 24.36 -10.11
C ALA A 90 45.57 25.48 -9.45
N ASP A 91 44.36 25.74 -9.95
CA ASP A 91 43.45 26.76 -9.43
C ASP A 91 42.70 26.34 -8.16
N LEU A 92 42.80 25.07 -7.75
CA LEU A 92 42.28 24.55 -6.49
C LEU A 92 43.37 24.26 -5.45
N GLN A 93 44.64 24.56 -5.72
CA GLN A 93 45.73 24.33 -4.75
C GLN A 93 45.63 25.22 -3.50
N ASP A 94 45.12 26.45 -3.66
CA ASP A 94 44.91 27.41 -2.57
C ASP A 94 43.42 27.70 -2.40
N ARG A 95 42.83 27.14 -1.35
CA ARG A 95 41.41 27.27 -1.02
C ARG A 95 41.19 27.94 0.33
N ARG A 96 42.16 28.76 0.77
CA ARG A 96 42.22 29.24 2.17
C ARG A 96 40.94 29.91 2.67
N VAL A 97 40.22 30.63 1.80
CA VAL A 97 38.89 31.17 2.11
C VAL A 97 37.97 30.92 0.95
N GLU A 98 36.83 30.30 1.22
CA GLU A 98 35.74 30.16 0.27
C GLU A 98 34.51 30.92 0.78
N ILE A 99 33.78 31.53 -0.15
CA ILE A 99 32.51 32.17 0.13
C ILE A 99 31.38 31.29 -0.40
N THR A 100 30.28 31.18 0.32
CA THR A 100 29.08 30.45 -0.11
C THR A 100 27.92 31.40 -0.35
N GLY A 101 27.02 31.07 -1.27
CA GLY A 101 25.83 31.88 -1.48
C GLY A 101 24.93 31.37 -2.61
N PRO A 102 23.70 31.92 -2.69
CA PRO A 102 22.70 31.47 -3.64
C PRO A 102 23.06 31.84 -5.07
N THR A 103 22.35 31.24 -6.03
CA THR A 103 22.52 31.48 -7.47
C THR A 103 21.83 32.74 -7.99
N ASP A 104 21.48 33.68 -7.11
CA ASP A 104 20.98 35.00 -7.47
C ASP A 104 22.03 35.81 -8.24
N ARG A 105 21.61 36.46 -9.32
CA ARG A 105 22.51 37.16 -10.26
C ARG A 105 23.44 38.16 -9.58
N LYS A 106 22.90 39.00 -8.68
CA LYS A 106 23.69 39.99 -7.92
C LYS A 106 24.64 39.33 -6.93
N MET A 107 24.20 38.26 -6.26
CA MET A 107 24.99 37.57 -5.25
C MET A 107 26.17 36.83 -5.88
N ILE A 108 25.97 36.17 -7.02
CA ILE A 108 27.06 35.55 -7.80
C ILE A 108 28.16 36.59 -8.13
N ILE A 109 27.78 37.77 -8.63
CA ILE A 109 28.77 38.83 -8.96
C ILE A 109 29.55 39.26 -7.70
N ASN A 110 28.84 39.49 -6.59
CA ASN A 110 29.47 39.93 -5.35
C ASN A 110 30.40 38.86 -4.76
N ALA A 111 30.00 37.59 -4.80
CA ALA A 111 30.77 36.48 -4.27
C ALA A 111 32.04 36.24 -5.10
N LEU A 112 31.93 36.23 -6.43
CA LEU A 112 33.07 36.12 -7.34
C LEU A 112 34.06 37.29 -7.17
N ASN A 113 33.57 38.49 -6.88
CA ASN A 113 34.38 39.70 -6.68
C ASN A 113 34.88 39.93 -5.24
N SER A 114 34.57 39.01 -4.31
CA SER A 114 34.79 39.18 -2.87
C SER A 114 36.26 39.12 -2.45
N GLY A 115 37.12 38.55 -3.29
CA GLY A 115 38.51 38.23 -2.94
C GLY A 115 38.68 36.88 -2.24
N ALA A 116 37.62 36.05 -2.16
CA ALA A 116 37.75 34.64 -1.77
C ALA A 116 38.55 33.87 -2.82
N SER A 117 39.14 32.74 -2.42
CA SER A 117 39.81 31.83 -3.36
C SER A 117 38.78 31.07 -4.20
N VAL A 118 37.68 30.64 -3.57
CA VAL A 118 36.58 29.89 -4.20
C VAL A 118 35.24 30.53 -3.85
N PHE A 119 34.29 30.49 -4.79
CA PHE A 119 32.87 30.75 -4.56
C PHE A 119 32.09 29.45 -4.79
N MET A 120 31.41 28.96 -3.75
CA MET A 120 30.42 27.90 -3.86
C MET A 120 29.05 28.50 -4.18
N ALA A 121 28.64 28.40 -5.44
CA ALA A 121 27.30 28.75 -5.89
C ALA A 121 26.32 27.62 -5.57
N ASP A 122 25.23 27.97 -4.89
CA ASP A 122 24.43 27.00 -4.17
C ASP A 122 22.99 26.88 -4.70
N PHE A 123 22.63 25.67 -5.13
CA PHE A 123 21.25 25.27 -5.44
C PHE A 123 20.57 24.55 -4.28
N GLU A 124 21.29 24.32 -3.17
CA GLU A 124 20.85 23.50 -2.05
C GLU A 124 20.39 24.38 -0.87
N ASP A 125 20.98 24.28 0.32
CA ASP A 125 20.40 24.82 1.56
C ASP A 125 20.23 26.34 1.61
N SER A 126 21.05 27.12 0.89
CA SER A 126 20.88 28.58 0.80
C SER A 126 19.96 29.01 -0.34
N SER A 127 19.35 28.06 -1.04
CA SER A 127 18.40 28.31 -2.13
C SER A 127 17.02 27.75 -1.80
N SER A 128 15.99 28.53 -2.13
CA SER A 128 14.64 27.99 -2.21
C SER A 128 14.43 27.45 -3.64
N PRO A 129 14.11 26.16 -3.82
CA PRO A 129 14.14 25.49 -5.12
C PRO A 129 12.88 25.75 -5.94
N THR A 130 12.41 27.01 -5.99
CA THR A 130 11.39 27.43 -6.94
C THR A 130 11.90 27.16 -8.36
N TRP A 131 11.01 26.83 -9.28
CA TRP A 131 11.40 26.60 -10.67
C TRP A 131 12.18 27.78 -11.26
N GLN A 132 11.74 29.00 -10.93
CA GLN A 132 12.40 30.23 -11.33
C GLN A 132 13.85 30.29 -10.82
N ASN A 133 14.08 30.09 -9.52
CA ASN A 133 15.43 30.16 -8.95
C ASN A 133 16.37 29.11 -9.53
N VAL A 134 15.86 27.88 -9.73
CA VAL A 134 16.64 26.78 -10.32
C VAL A 134 17.06 27.13 -11.75
N VAL A 135 16.13 27.58 -12.59
CA VAL A 135 16.43 27.83 -14.01
C VAL A 135 17.19 29.15 -14.22
N GLU A 136 16.82 30.23 -13.53
CA GLU A 136 17.57 31.50 -13.54
C GLU A 136 18.98 31.32 -13.00
N GLY A 137 19.15 30.50 -11.96
CA GLY A 137 20.47 30.17 -11.42
C GLY A 137 21.38 29.56 -12.48
N GLN A 138 20.87 28.65 -13.32
CA GLN A 138 21.64 28.05 -14.42
C GLN A 138 22.02 29.08 -15.48
N VAL A 139 21.12 30.01 -15.84
CA VAL A 139 21.43 31.13 -16.73
C VAL A 139 22.51 32.04 -16.15
N ASN A 140 22.38 32.40 -14.87
CA ASN A 140 23.34 33.25 -14.18
C ASN A 140 24.73 32.62 -14.13
N LEU A 141 24.81 31.32 -13.83
CA LEU A 141 26.08 30.60 -13.82
C LEU A 141 26.71 30.52 -15.20
N ARG A 142 25.92 30.27 -16.26
CA ARG A 142 26.43 30.32 -17.64
C ARG A 142 27.00 31.68 -17.99
N ASP A 143 26.29 32.76 -17.67
CA ASP A 143 26.77 34.12 -17.95
C ASP A 143 28.02 34.45 -17.12
N ALA A 144 28.11 33.96 -15.89
CA ALA A 144 29.30 34.13 -15.04
C ALA A 144 30.50 33.40 -15.64
N VAL A 145 30.32 32.15 -16.08
CA VAL A 145 31.35 31.37 -16.78
C VAL A 145 31.73 32.04 -18.09
N ALA A 146 30.79 32.64 -18.83
CA ALA A 146 31.08 33.40 -20.05
C ALA A 146 31.82 34.73 -19.78
N GLY A 147 31.75 35.26 -18.56
CA GLY A 147 32.29 36.58 -18.20
C GLY A 147 31.34 37.74 -18.55
N THR A 148 30.09 37.45 -18.91
CA THR A 148 29.10 38.42 -19.40
C THR A 148 28.04 38.79 -18.37
N ILE A 149 28.02 38.12 -17.22
CA ILE A 149 27.06 38.41 -16.15
C ILE A 149 27.15 39.88 -15.70
N ALA A 150 26.00 40.53 -15.67
CA ALA A 150 25.85 41.92 -15.23
C ALA A 150 24.50 42.11 -14.56
N TYR A 151 24.44 43.04 -13.60
CA TYR A 151 23.22 43.40 -12.90
C TYR A 151 23.16 44.91 -12.68
N ALA A 152 21.99 45.51 -12.91
CA ALA A 152 21.71 46.90 -12.56
C ALA A 152 20.66 46.91 -11.45
N SER A 153 20.97 47.52 -10.31
CA SER A 153 20.01 47.65 -9.22
C SER A 153 19.00 48.77 -9.50
N PRO A 154 17.83 48.77 -8.83
CA PRO A 154 16.81 49.81 -9.02
C PRO A 154 17.29 51.24 -8.74
N ASP A 155 18.32 51.42 -7.91
CA ASP A 155 18.98 52.69 -7.62
C ASP A 155 20.05 53.08 -8.66
N GLY A 156 20.19 52.33 -9.75
CA GLY A 156 21.06 52.63 -10.89
C GLY A 156 22.50 52.13 -10.77
N LYS A 157 22.89 51.45 -9.68
CA LYS A 157 24.25 50.90 -9.55
C LYS A 157 24.43 49.69 -10.46
N GLN A 158 25.54 49.65 -11.19
CA GLN A 158 25.91 48.54 -12.05
C GLN A 158 26.93 47.63 -11.36
N TYR A 159 26.72 46.32 -11.52
CA TYR A 159 27.58 45.27 -10.99
C TYR A 159 28.05 44.40 -12.17
N ARG A 160 29.36 44.18 -12.26
CA ARG A 160 30.03 43.34 -13.26
C ARG A 160 31.19 42.60 -12.60
N LEU A 161 31.68 41.53 -13.24
CA LEU A 161 32.88 40.83 -12.77
C LEU A 161 34.12 41.72 -12.90
N LYS A 162 35.02 41.61 -11.93
CA LYS A 162 36.38 42.17 -11.98
C LYS A 162 37.28 41.23 -12.81
N ASP A 163 38.47 41.71 -13.15
CA ASP A 163 39.45 40.93 -13.93
C ASP A 163 39.90 39.65 -13.21
N ARG A 164 39.98 39.69 -11.87
CA ARG A 164 40.28 38.52 -11.03
C ARG A 164 39.08 38.18 -10.17
N THR A 165 38.56 36.97 -10.37
CA THR A 165 37.43 36.42 -9.61
C THR A 165 37.86 35.18 -8.82
N ALA A 166 37.06 34.82 -7.82
CA ALA A 166 37.15 33.51 -7.18
C ALA A 166 36.88 32.37 -8.17
N VAL A 167 37.42 31.18 -7.90
CA VAL A 167 37.12 29.96 -8.66
C VAL A 167 35.69 29.51 -8.36
N LEU A 168 34.91 29.16 -9.37
CA LEU A 168 33.52 28.74 -9.21
C LEU A 168 33.42 27.25 -8.89
N MET A 169 32.69 26.90 -7.84
CA MET A 169 32.23 25.54 -7.56
C MET A 169 30.72 25.54 -7.38
N VAL A 170 30.02 24.49 -7.84
CA VAL A 170 28.55 24.40 -7.76
C VAL A 170 28.14 23.33 -6.74
N ARG A 171 27.25 23.68 -5.82
CA ARG A 171 26.59 22.72 -4.92
C ARG A 171 25.19 22.39 -5.48
N PRO A 172 24.98 21.19 -6.05
CA PRO A 172 23.65 20.75 -6.47
C PRO A 172 22.83 20.31 -5.25
N ARG A 173 21.52 20.21 -5.40
CA ARG A 173 20.63 19.64 -4.38
C ARG A 173 21.02 18.21 -4.01
N GLY A 174 20.80 17.81 -2.76
CA GLY A 174 21.12 16.45 -2.27
C GLY A 174 20.22 15.36 -2.86
N TRP A 175 20.63 14.09 -2.70
CA TRP A 175 19.96 12.91 -3.29
C TRP A 175 18.48 12.74 -2.93
N HIS A 176 18.05 13.30 -1.80
CA HIS A 176 16.69 13.17 -1.29
C HIS A 176 15.69 14.13 -1.95
N LEU A 177 16.17 15.17 -2.67
CA LEU A 177 15.33 16.16 -3.32
C LEU A 177 14.98 15.75 -4.76
N LEU A 178 13.77 16.15 -5.18
CA LEU A 178 13.25 15.95 -6.53
C LEU A 178 13.12 17.29 -7.25
N GLU A 179 13.18 17.29 -8.57
CA GLU A 179 12.79 18.41 -9.42
C GLU A 179 11.36 18.15 -9.95
N ARG A 180 10.37 18.82 -9.38
CA ARG A 180 8.94 18.53 -9.62
C ARG A 180 8.46 19.05 -10.97
N HIS A 181 9.16 20.03 -11.51
CA HIS A 181 8.78 20.70 -12.75
C HIS A 181 9.33 19.99 -13.99
N ALA A 182 10.19 18.99 -13.81
CA ALA A 182 10.73 18.17 -14.88
C ALA A 182 10.45 16.69 -14.60
N LEU A 183 9.53 16.10 -15.34
CA LEU A 183 9.27 14.67 -15.30
C LEU A 183 10.06 13.95 -16.38
N VAL A 184 10.60 12.78 -16.04
CA VAL A 184 11.19 11.83 -16.98
C VAL A 184 10.46 10.50 -16.76
N ASP A 185 9.81 10.02 -17.82
CA ASP A 185 9.00 8.81 -17.85
C ASP A 185 7.88 8.83 -16.79
N GLY A 186 7.19 9.98 -16.70
CA GLY A 186 6.05 10.20 -15.80
C GLY A 186 6.41 10.46 -14.33
N ARG A 187 7.70 10.52 -13.97
CA ARG A 187 8.17 10.71 -12.58
C ARG A 187 9.12 11.91 -12.44
N PRO A 188 9.03 12.72 -11.37
CA PRO A 188 9.94 13.85 -11.13
C PRO A 188 11.40 13.45 -11.21
N ALA A 189 12.25 14.25 -11.86
CA ALA A 189 13.68 13.98 -11.93
C ALA A 189 14.33 14.06 -10.54
N THR A 190 15.43 13.35 -10.33
CA THR A 190 16.27 13.55 -9.13
C THR A 190 16.94 14.93 -9.24
N ALA A 191 16.76 15.78 -8.22
CA ALA A 191 17.23 17.17 -8.25
C ALA A 191 18.75 17.29 -8.43
N ALA A 192 19.53 16.45 -7.73
CA ALA A 192 20.98 16.34 -7.90
C ALA A 192 21.40 16.18 -9.37
N LEU A 193 20.72 15.28 -10.11
CA LEU A 193 21.04 14.97 -11.50
C LEU A 193 20.61 16.11 -12.44
N TRP A 194 19.52 16.80 -12.10
CA TRP A 194 19.07 17.99 -12.82
C TRP A 194 20.09 19.13 -12.70
N ASP A 195 20.43 19.53 -11.47
CA ASP A 195 21.32 20.67 -11.20
C ASP A 195 22.71 20.43 -11.79
N PHE A 196 23.27 19.23 -11.56
CA PHE A 196 24.54 18.81 -12.12
C PHE A 196 24.49 18.78 -13.65
N GLY A 197 23.48 18.10 -14.22
CA GLY A 197 23.40 17.84 -15.65
C GLY A 197 23.27 19.13 -16.47
N VAL A 198 22.39 20.03 -16.05
CA VAL A 198 22.20 21.32 -16.72
C VAL A 198 23.45 22.19 -16.61
N TYR A 199 24.06 22.30 -15.43
CA TYR A 199 25.29 23.09 -15.27
C TYR A 199 26.45 22.51 -16.08
N PHE A 200 26.70 21.21 -15.97
CA PHE A 200 27.80 20.54 -16.64
C PHE A 200 27.69 20.66 -18.15
N TRP A 201 26.50 20.42 -18.72
CA TRP A 201 26.26 20.51 -20.16
C TRP A 201 26.62 21.88 -20.72
N ASN A 202 26.14 22.93 -20.05
CA ASN A 202 26.26 24.30 -20.54
C ASN A 202 27.66 24.90 -20.32
N ASN A 203 28.46 24.39 -19.37
CA ASN A 203 29.67 25.10 -18.91
C ASN A 203 30.97 24.31 -19.04
N ALA A 204 30.95 22.97 -19.02
CA ALA A 204 32.16 22.17 -18.88
C ALA A 204 33.22 22.47 -19.95
N ARG A 205 32.83 22.59 -21.23
CA ARG A 205 33.75 22.89 -22.33
C ARG A 205 34.39 24.27 -22.20
N ALA A 206 33.61 25.27 -21.81
CA ALA A 206 34.08 26.64 -21.65
C ALA A 206 35.04 26.77 -20.45
N LEU A 207 34.76 26.07 -19.36
CA LEU A 207 35.63 26.02 -18.17
C LEU A 207 36.99 25.40 -18.52
N VAL A 208 36.99 24.24 -19.18
CA VAL A 208 38.21 23.56 -19.62
C VAL A 208 39.02 24.43 -20.59
N ALA A 209 38.37 25.08 -21.55
CA ALA A 209 39.03 25.99 -22.49
C ALA A 209 39.69 27.20 -21.81
N LYS A 210 39.19 27.61 -20.64
CA LYS A 210 39.76 28.70 -19.82
C LYS A 210 40.88 28.24 -18.87
N GLY A 211 41.22 26.95 -18.87
CA GLY A 211 42.22 26.40 -17.96
C GLY A 211 41.73 26.17 -16.53
N THR A 212 40.42 26.18 -16.31
CA THR A 212 39.75 25.76 -15.07
C THR A 212 38.93 24.50 -15.33
N GLY A 213 37.99 24.12 -14.47
CA GLY A 213 37.19 22.91 -14.63
C GLY A 213 35.78 22.94 -14.05
N PRO A 214 34.95 21.94 -14.40
CA PRO A 214 33.63 21.74 -13.82
C PRO A 214 33.77 21.19 -12.39
N TYR A 215 33.65 22.09 -11.41
CA TYR A 215 33.90 21.79 -10.01
C TYR A 215 32.62 21.82 -9.16
N PHE A 216 32.52 20.89 -8.21
CA PHE A 216 31.31 20.65 -7.44
C PHE A 216 31.54 20.51 -5.94
N TYR A 217 30.49 20.79 -5.18
CA TYR A 217 30.35 20.44 -3.77
C TYR A 217 29.23 19.42 -3.61
N LEU A 218 29.45 18.31 -2.90
CA LEU A 218 28.47 17.21 -2.78
C LEU A 218 27.88 17.16 -1.37
N PRO A 219 26.60 17.55 -1.19
CA PRO A 219 25.99 17.65 0.12
C PRO A 219 25.37 16.34 0.62
N LYS A 220 25.29 16.23 1.95
CA LYS A 220 24.43 15.29 2.69
C LYS A 220 24.57 13.82 2.26
N LEU A 221 25.77 13.40 1.87
CA LEU A 221 26.08 11.99 1.63
C LEU A 221 26.10 11.23 2.95
N GLU A 222 25.68 9.96 2.96
CA GLU A 222 25.66 9.10 4.15
C GLU A 222 26.60 7.90 4.07
N GLY A 223 27.38 7.80 3.00
CA GLY A 223 28.40 6.77 2.90
C GLY A 223 29.04 6.66 1.52
N HIS A 224 30.03 5.79 1.41
CA HIS A 224 30.86 5.63 0.23
C HIS A 224 30.08 5.15 -1.01
N LEU A 225 29.01 4.37 -0.84
CA LEU A 225 28.20 3.91 -1.98
C LEU A 225 27.47 5.05 -2.70
N GLU A 226 27.20 6.16 -2.01
CA GLU A 226 26.65 7.37 -2.62
C GLU A 226 27.74 8.22 -3.27
N ALA A 227 28.96 8.18 -2.74
CA ALA A 227 30.15 8.75 -3.39
C ALA A 227 30.48 7.99 -4.69
N ARG A 228 30.36 6.65 -4.69
CA ARG A 228 30.48 5.82 -5.90
C ARG A 228 29.44 6.21 -6.96
N LEU A 229 28.19 6.43 -6.55
CA LEU A 229 27.15 6.89 -7.48
C LEU A 229 27.54 8.23 -8.14
N TRP A 230 28.05 9.20 -7.39
CA TRP A 230 28.56 10.44 -7.96
C TRP A 230 29.72 10.20 -8.92
N ASN A 231 30.67 9.33 -8.56
CA ASN A 231 31.77 8.96 -9.45
C ASN A 231 31.27 8.38 -10.78
N ASP A 232 30.28 7.49 -10.74
CA ASP A 232 29.70 6.89 -11.95
C ASP A 232 28.99 7.94 -12.82
N VAL A 233 28.29 8.89 -12.20
CA VAL A 233 27.69 10.05 -12.87
C VAL A 233 28.75 10.89 -13.56
N PHE A 234 29.88 11.19 -12.89
CA PHE A 234 30.97 11.99 -13.44
C PHE A 234 31.65 11.31 -14.63
N VAL A 235 31.98 10.02 -14.49
CA VAL A 235 32.59 9.23 -15.56
C VAL A 235 31.69 9.23 -16.80
N HIS A 236 30.39 9.01 -16.62
CA HIS A 236 29.42 9.02 -17.70
C HIS A 236 29.31 10.40 -18.36
N ALA A 237 29.19 11.46 -17.57
CA ALA A 237 29.08 12.83 -18.07
C ALA A 237 30.31 13.26 -18.88
N GLN A 238 31.51 12.94 -18.37
CA GLN A 238 32.77 13.22 -19.04
C GLN A 238 32.88 12.49 -20.38
N ALA A 239 32.52 11.20 -20.41
CA ALA A 239 32.47 10.43 -21.64
C ALA A 239 31.48 11.02 -22.66
N ALA A 240 30.27 11.39 -22.21
CA ALA A 240 29.21 11.93 -23.06
C ALA A 240 29.60 13.25 -23.75
N LEU A 241 30.41 14.10 -23.11
CA LEU A 241 30.83 15.38 -23.66
C LEU A 241 32.25 15.38 -24.26
N GLY A 242 32.96 14.26 -24.21
CA GLY A 242 34.36 14.17 -24.64
C GLY A 242 35.34 14.92 -23.73
N ILE A 243 35.01 15.05 -22.45
CA ILE A 243 35.86 15.67 -21.42
C ILE A 243 36.76 14.56 -20.81
N PRO A 244 38.08 14.76 -20.64
CA PRO A 244 38.96 13.73 -20.08
C PRO A 244 38.55 13.26 -18.68
N ARG A 245 38.73 11.97 -18.35
CA ARG A 245 38.50 11.43 -17.00
C ARG A 245 39.34 12.18 -15.95
N GLY A 246 38.79 12.39 -14.75
CA GLY A 246 39.46 13.21 -13.74
C GLY A 246 39.54 14.71 -14.06
N THR A 247 38.68 15.24 -14.94
CA THR A 247 38.52 16.69 -15.13
C THR A 247 37.51 17.29 -14.17
N ILE A 248 36.42 16.56 -13.88
CA ILE A 248 35.51 16.95 -12.80
C ILE A 248 36.26 16.85 -11.47
N ARG A 249 36.04 17.85 -10.60
CA ARG A 249 36.51 17.83 -9.21
C ARG A 249 35.38 18.10 -8.25
N ALA A 250 35.31 17.36 -7.15
CA ALA A 250 34.23 17.41 -6.19
C ALA A 250 34.77 17.44 -4.76
N THR A 251 34.31 18.39 -3.94
CA THR A 251 34.53 18.38 -2.50
C THR A 251 33.30 17.80 -1.83
N CYS A 252 33.45 16.74 -1.03
CA CYS A 252 32.32 16.12 -0.32
C CYS A 252 32.15 16.77 1.05
N LEU A 253 30.95 17.25 1.37
CA LEU A 253 30.65 17.70 2.73
C LEU A 253 30.44 16.48 3.62
N ILE A 254 31.28 16.28 4.64
CA ILE A 254 31.06 15.23 5.62
C ILE A 254 30.15 15.78 6.70
N GLU A 255 28.92 16.08 6.32
CA GLU A 255 27.95 16.77 7.18
C GLU A 255 26.85 15.82 7.67
N THR A 256 27.10 14.52 7.61
CA THR A 256 26.23 13.51 8.21
C THR A 256 27.04 12.62 9.14
N LEU A 257 26.42 12.19 10.25
CA LEU A 257 27.06 11.30 11.21
C LEU A 257 27.58 10.01 10.55
N PRO A 258 26.81 9.32 9.68
CA PRO A 258 27.28 8.09 9.04
C PRO A 258 28.51 8.31 8.15
N ALA A 259 28.57 9.41 7.40
CA ALA A 259 29.70 9.69 6.51
C ALA A 259 31.03 9.88 7.27
N ALA A 260 30.99 10.28 8.55
CA ALA A 260 32.21 10.39 9.37
C ALA A 260 32.88 9.02 9.63
N PHE A 261 32.15 7.91 9.53
CA PHE A 261 32.68 6.56 9.66
C PHE A 261 33.20 5.97 8.34
N GLU A 262 32.97 6.67 7.22
CA GLU A 262 33.28 6.19 5.88
C GLU A 262 34.07 7.23 5.06
N MET A 263 34.77 8.17 5.73
CA MET A 263 35.49 9.27 5.05
C MET A 263 36.54 8.76 4.06
N ASP A 264 37.25 7.69 4.44
CA ASP A 264 38.32 7.12 3.63
C ASP A 264 37.77 6.39 2.41
N GLU A 265 36.70 5.63 2.61
CA GLU A 265 35.97 4.95 1.55
C GLU A 265 35.30 5.95 0.61
N ILE A 266 34.76 7.07 1.11
CA ILE A 266 34.23 8.16 0.27
C ILE A 266 35.34 8.73 -0.63
N LEU A 267 36.53 9.00 -0.06
CA LEU A 267 37.68 9.47 -0.84
C LEU A 267 38.16 8.41 -1.83
N TRP A 268 38.10 7.12 -1.48
CA TRP A 268 38.48 6.03 -2.36
C TRP A 268 37.56 5.95 -3.59
N GLU A 269 36.25 6.00 -3.38
CA GLU A 269 35.25 5.95 -4.45
C GLU A 269 35.35 7.18 -5.37
N LEU A 270 35.74 8.33 -4.82
CA LEU A 270 35.94 9.58 -5.56
C LEU A 270 37.40 9.84 -5.94
N ARG A 271 38.34 8.90 -5.79
CA ARG A 271 39.79 9.18 -5.82
C ARG A 271 40.29 9.89 -7.08
N GLU A 272 39.64 9.71 -8.22
CA GLU A 272 40.01 10.40 -9.48
C GLU A 272 39.32 11.75 -9.67
N HIS A 273 38.31 12.06 -8.86
CA HIS A 273 37.45 13.24 -8.95
C HIS A 273 37.39 14.04 -7.64
N SER A 274 38.10 13.64 -6.59
CA SER A 274 38.05 14.33 -5.29
C SER A 274 38.87 15.62 -5.30
N ALA A 275 38.32 16.66 -4.69
CA ALA A 275 39.03 17.88 -4.30
C ALA A 275 39.06 18.06 -2.77
N GLY A 276 38.60 17.06 -2.00
CA GLY A 276 38.71 17.04 -0.55
C GLY A 276 37.40 16.80 0.17
N LEU A 277 37.44 16.95 1.48
CA LEU A 277 36.27 16.88 2.35
C LEU A 277 36.07 18.22 3.08
N ASN A 278 34.84 18.50 3.49
CA ASN A 278 34.50 19.71 4.26
C ASN A 278 33.85 19.39 5.61
N CYS A 279 34.20 20.19 6.61
CA CYS A 279 33.60 20.20 7.93
C CYS A 279 32.29 21.02 7.98
N GLY A 280 31.17 20.36 8.25
CA GLY A 280 29.88 20.98 8.55
C GLY A 280 29.60 21.09 10.05
N ARG A 281 28.82 22.09 10.47
CA ARG A 281 28.33 22.20 11.86
C ARG A 281 26.85 21.87 11.97
N TRP A 282 25.97 22.68 11.40
CA TRP A 282 24.52 22.54 11.61
C TRP A 282 23.95 21.23 11.04
N ASP A 283 24.27 20.89 9.79
CA ASP A 283 23.86 19.62 9.19
C ASP A 283 24.42 18.41 9.94
N TYR A 284 25.67 18.48 10.41
CA TYR A 284 26.28 17.36 11.13
C TYR A 284 25.63 17.13 12.50
N ILE A 285 25.36 18.21 13.25
CA ILE A 285 24.63 18.11 14.53
C ILE A 285 23.18 17.66 14.28
N PHE A 286 22.54 18.18 13.24
CA PHE A 286 21.20 17.75 12.84
C PHE A 286 21.18 16.26 12.51
N SER A 287 22.15 15.77 11.73
CA SER A 287 22.33 14.37 11.41
C SER A 287 22.58 13.52 12.64
N PHE A 288 23.39 14.00 13.61
CA PHE A 288 23.60 13.33 14.88
C PHE A 288 22.27 13.12 15.62
N VAL A 289 21.46 14.17 15.76
CA VAL A 289 20.13 14.08 16.38
C VAL A 289 19.22 13.13 15.60
N LYS A 290 19.16 13.26 14.27
CA LYS A 290 18.31 12.46 13.38
C LYS A 290 18.65 10.97 13.45
N ARG A 291 19.94 10.64 13.35
CA ARG A 291 20.44 9.26 13.27
C ARG A 291 20.45 8.57 14.62
N LEU A 292 20.64 9.30 15.72
CA LEU A 292 20.58 8.78 17.09
C LEU A 292 19.27 9.13 17.82
N ARG A 293 18.20 9.43 17.08
CA ARG A 293 16.94 9.96 17.64
C ARG A 293 16.31 9.08 18.73
N ALA A 294 16.51 7.76 18.66
CA ALA A 294 15.98 6.80 19.62
C ALA A 294 16.85 6.66 20.89
N ASP A 295 18.09 7.16 20.90
CA ASP A 295 18.99 7.04 22.06
C ASP A 295 18.83 8.24 23.01
N ALA A 296 18.12 8.02 24.12
CA ALA A 296 17.93 9.02 25.17
C ALA A 296 19.25 9.52 25.80
N ARG A 297 20.37 8.80 25.61
CA ARG A 297 21.71 9.23 26.07
C ARG A 297 22.38 10.19 25.10
N ALA A 298 21.87 10.32 23.87
CA ALA A 298 22.41 11.17 22.81
C ALA A 298 21.70 12.54 22.72
N VAL A 299 21.02 12.96 23.78
CA VAL A 299 20.32 14.26 23.85
C VAL A 299 21.33 15.41 23.89
N LEU A 300 21.17 16.39 23.00
CA LEU A 300 22.06 17.52 22.90
C LEU A 300 21.55 18.76 23.67
N PRO A 301 22.46 19.65 24.12
CA PRO A 301 22.11 20.93 24.73
C PRO A 301 21.73 21.98 23.68
N ASP A 302 21.57 23.23 24.10
CA ASP A 302 21.36 24.34 23.17
C ASP A 302 22.42 24.33 22.05
N ARG A 303 22.00 24.44 20.77
CA ARG A 303 22.89 24.38 19.60
C ARG A 303 24.09 25.34 19.67
N ALA A 304 23.93 26.49 20.33
CA ALA A 304 24.99 27.47 20.53
C ALA A 304 26.16 26.91 21.37
N GLN A 305 25.90 25.99 22.29
CA GLN A 305 26.88 25.36 23.19
C GLN A 305 27.61 24.17 22.55
N VAL A 306 27.04 23.60 21.48
CA VAL A 306 27.59 22.48 20.70
C VAL A 306 28.59 23.03 19.68
N THR A 307 29.78 23.40 20.15
CA THR A 307 30.86 24.03 19.38
C THR A 307 31.86 23.02 18.81
N MET A 308 32.61 23.41 17.77
CA MET A 308 33.50 22.52 16.99
C MET A 308 34.67 21.92 17.79
N ASP A 309 34.93 22.43 18.99
CA ASP A 309 36.00 22.01 19.90
C ASP A 309 35.56 21.00 20.98
N LYS A 310 34.32 20.52 20.94
CA LYS A 310 33.75 19.64 21.98
C LYS A 310 33.31 18.28 21.45
N GLY A 311 33.38 17.27 22.31
CA GLY A 311 32.77 15.94 22.13
C GLY A 311 33.00 15.34 20.74
N PHE A 312 31.92 14.83 20.16
CA PHE A 312 31.93 14.22 18.83
C PHE A 312 32.38 15.14 17.70
N LEU A 313 32.16 16.46 17.78
CA LEU A 313 32.61 17.42 16.76
C LEU A 313 34.13 17.57 16.76
N ARG A 314 34.78 17.57 17.93
CA ARG A 314 36.25 17.60 18.01
C ARG A 314 36.85 16.36 17.36
N ALA A 315 36.31 15.18 17.69
CA ALA A 315 36.76 13.91 17.11
C ALA A 315 36.60 13.91 15.58
N TYR A 316 35.43 14.34 15.11
CA TYR A 316 35.09 14.50 13.70
C TYR A 316 36.09 15.39 12.94
N VAL A 317 36.37 16.60 13.44
CA VAL A 317 37.32 17.54 12.81
C VAL A 317 38.71 16.93 12.70
N GLN A 318 39.21 16.34 13.79
CA GLN A 318 40.56 15.77 13.83
C GLN A 318 40.70 14.58 12.88
N LEU A 319 39.68 13.71 12.83
CA LEU A 319 39.66 12.56 11.92
C LEU A 319 39.58 13.01 10.45
N LEU A 320 38.78 14.02 10.14
CA LEU A 320 38.65 14.53 8.77
C LEU A 320 39.99 15.07 8.25
N ILE A 321 40.67 15.91 9.04
CA ILE A 321 41.99 16.46 8.67
C ILE A 321 42.99 15.32 8.45
N GLN A 322 43.09 14.40 9.41
CA GLN A 322 44.00 13.26 9.31
C GLN A 322 43.72 12.42 8.04
N THR A 323 42.46 12.10 7.78
CA THR A 323 42.05 11.28 6.63
C THR A 323 42.37 11.98 5.31
N CYS A 324 41.96 13.25 5.15
CA CYS A 324 42.23 14.00 3.92
C CYS A 324 43.73 14.15 3.65
N HIS A 325 44.48 14.55 4.66
CA HIS A 325 45.91 14.77 4.52
C HIS A 325 46.65 13.47 4.25
N ARG A 326 46.25 12.35 4.86
CA ARG A 326 46.79 11.02 4.52
C ARG A 326 46.56 10.67 3.04
N ARG A 327 45.40 11.04 2.48
CA ARG A 327 45.06 10.79 1.07
C ARG A 327 45.52 11.88 0.10
N GLY A 328 46.25 12.89 0.58
CA GLY A 328 46.84 13.94 -0.25
C GLY A 328 45.81 14.93 -0.81
N VAL A 329 44.75 15.22 -0.04
CA VAL A 329 43.65 16.08 -0.47
C VAL A 329 43.26 17.09 0.61
N HIS A 330 42.51 18.13 0.24
CA HIS A 330 42.09 19.18 1.15
C HIS A 330 41.13 18.70 2.26
N ALA A 331 41.35 19.22 3.47
CA ALA A 331 40.45 19.25 4.60
C ALA A 331 39.93 20.68 4.84
N MET A 332 38.70 20.96 4.43
CA MET A 332 38.09 22.28 4.55
C MET A 332 37.39 22.46 5.91
N GLY A 333 37.57 23.63 6.53
CA GLY A 333 36.93 24.06 7.77
C GLY A 333 35.48 24.54 7.59
N GLY A 334 34.87 25.00 8.68
CA GLY A 334 33.45 25.31 8.74
C GLY A 334 33.07 26.76 8.41
N MET A 335 31.78 27.04 8.52
CA MET A 335 31.16 28.34 8.21
C MET A 335 31.35 29.39 9.31
N ALA A 336 31.74 30.62 8.92
CA ALA A 336 31.46 31.84 9.67
C ALA A 336 30.35 32.66 8.99
N ALA A 337 29.16 32.64 9.60
CA ALA A 337 27.93 33.22 9.06
C ALA A 337 27.65 34.66 9.52
N GLN A 338 28.56 35.29 10.28
CA GLN A 338 28.34 36.62 10.84
C GLN A 338 28.14 37.68 9.76
N ILE A 339 27.14 38.53 9.96
CA ILE A 339 26.91 39.71 9.12
C ILE A 339 27.53 40.91 9.84
N PRO A 340 28.44 41.66 9.21
CA PRO A 340 28.99 42.87 9.80
C PRO A 340 27.89 43.84 10.25
N VAL A 341 27.95 44.26 11.51
CA VAL A 341 26.94 45.14 12.11
C VAL A 341 27.24 46.57 11.68
N LYS A 342 26.30 47.20 10.98
CA LYS A 342 26.40 48.61 10.59
C LYS A 342 26.06 49.49 11.78
N ASP A 343 26.76 50.62 11.88
CA ASP A 343 26.48 51.68 12.86
C ASP A 343 26.66 51.30 14.35
N ASP A 344 27.27 50.14 14.65
CA ASP A 344 27.71 49.73 15.99
C ASP A 344 29.10 49.09 15.92
N ALA A 345 30.13 49.89 16.18
CA ALA A 345 31.53 49.45 16.11
C ALA A 345 31.89 48.40 17.18
N GLY A 346 31.27 48.46 18.36
CA GLY A 346 31.55 47.55 19.47
C GLY A 346 30.98 46.16 19.21
N ALA A 347 29.71 46.09 18.82
CA ALA A 347 29.06 44.83 18.44
C ALA A 347 29.74 44.19 17.21
N ASN A 348 30.15 45.01 16.24
CA ASN A 348 30.86 44.52 15.06
C ASN A 348 32.22 43.91 15.42
N GLU A 349 33.03 44.56 16.27
CA GLU A 349 34.33 44.01 16.68
C GLU A 349 34.16 42.73 17.51
N ALA A 350 33.14 42.65 18.38
CA ALA A 350 32.86 41.41 19.12
C ALA A 350 32.50 40.23 18.20
N ALA A 351 31.69 40.49 17.16
CA ALA A 351 31.36 39.48 16.15
C ALA A 351 32.59 39.05 15.36
N LEU A 352 33.43 39.99 14.92
CA LEU A 352 34.67 39.71 14.17
C LEU A 352 35.72 39.00 15.03
N ALA A 353 35.83 39.31 16.31
CA ALA A 353 36.74 38.62 17.23
C ALA A 353 36.40 37.13 17.35
N LYS A 354 35.11 36.78 17.39
CA LYS A 354 34.66 35.38 17.37
C LYS A 354 35.03 34.67 16.07
N VAL A 355 34.85 35.35 14.92
CA VAL A 355 35.30 34.81 13.62
C VAL A 355 36.81 34.55 13.65
N ARG A 356 37.63 35.52 14.09
CA ARG A 356 39.10 35.32 14.18
C ARG A 356 39.47 34.13 15.05
N ALA A 357 38.84 33.99 16.23
CA ALA A 357 39.12 32.88 17.14
C ALA A 357 38.75 31.52 16.53
N ASP A 358 37.59 31.43 15.88
CA ASP A 358 37.16 30.19 15.21
C ASP A 358 38.09 29.84 14.05
N LYS A 359 38.51 30.82 13.24
CA LYS A 359 39.40 30.59 12.09
C LYS A 359 40.83 30.26 12.50
N LEU A 360 41.30 30.85 13.60
CA LEU A 360 42.59 30.51 14.19
C LEU A 360 42.62 29.05 14.62
N ARG A 361 41.53 28.58 15.24
CA ARG A 361 41.40 27.18 15.64
C ARG A 361 41.46 26.23 14.45
N GLU A 362 40.73 26.54 13.38
CA GLU A 362 40.67 25.69 12.17
C GLU A 362 42.06 25.55 11.52
N VAL A 363 42.75 26.66 11.25
CA VAL A 363 44.09 26.62 10.63
C VAL A 363 45.14 25.98 11.56
N THR A 364 45.04 26.19 12.86
CA THR A 364 45.97 25.57 13.83
C THR A 364 45.73 24.08 14.03
N ASP A 365 44.50 23.58 13.85
CA ASP A 365 44.22 22.15 13.76
C ASP A 365 44.75 21.52 12.47
N GLY A 366 44.85 22.31 11.39
CA GLY A 366 45.42 21.93 10.12
C GLY A 366 44.44 21.92 8.95
N HIS A 367 43.32 22.64 9.03
CA HIS A 367 42.48 22.84 7.86
C HIS A 367 43.19 23.65 6.77
N ASP A 368 42.97 23.29 5.49
CA ASP A 368 43.56 23.99 4.34
C ASP A 368 42.81 25.26 3.93
N GLY A 369 41.61 25.44 4.47
CA GLY A 369 40.79 26.61 4.21
C GLY A 369 39.51 26.62 5.04
N THR A 370 38.71 27.66 4.86
CA THR A 370 37.49 27.91 5.66
C THR A 370 36.36 28.51 4.83
N TRP A 371 35.13 28.45 5.34
CA TRP A 371 33.96 29.12 4.78
C TRP A 371 33.58 30.43 5.48
N VAL A 372 33.05 31.36 4.67
CA VAL A 372 32.33 32.57 5.11
C VAL A 372 31.05 32.78 4.29
N ALA A 373 30.02 33.37 4.89
CA ALA A 373 28.74 33.64 4.20
C ALA A 373 28.60 35.07 3.68
N HIS A 374 29.52 35.97 4.02
CA HIS A 374 29.44 37.39 3.67
C HIS A 374 30.79 37.93 3.15
N PRO A 375 30.82 38.70 2.05
CA PRO A 375 32.06 39.23 1.48
C PRO A 375 32.92 40.04 2.46
N GLY A 376 32.28 40.74 3.41
CA GLY A 376 32.98 41.51 4.46
C GLY A 376 33.80 40.66 5.44
N LEU A 377 33.57 39.35 5.52
CA LEU A 377 34.36 38.45 6.37
C LEU A 377 35.59 37.86 5.66
N VAL A 378 35.65 37.93 4.32
CA VAL A 378 36.74 37.35 3.54
C VAL A 378 38.10 37.90 3.97
N PRO A 379 38.33 39.23 4.13
CA PRO A 379 39.63 39.74 4.54
C PRO A 379 40.02 39.29 5.95
N VAL A 380 39.06 39.13 6.85
CA VAL A 380 39.29 38.73 8.25
C VAL A 380 39.71 37.28 8.32
N ALA A 381 38.98 36.38 7.66
CA ALA A 381 39.34 34.96 7.59
C ALA A 381 40.69 34.77 6.86
N ARG A 382 40.90 35.49 5.76
CA ARG A 382 42.14 35.43 4.98
C ARG A 382 43.34 35.83 5.81
N ALA A 383 43.28 36.94 6.54
CA ALA A 383 44.39 37.39 7.38
C ALA A 383 44.82 36.34 8.41
N VAL A 384 43.88 35.62 9.01
CA VAL A 384 44.17 34.55 9.98
C VAL A 384 44.85 33.36 9.30
N PHE A 385 44.33 32.91 8.14
CA PHE A 385 44.95 31.82 7.40
C PHE A 385 46.32 32.20 6.84
N ASP A 386 46.47 33.40 6.26
CA ASP A 386 47.74 33.91 5.75
C ASP A 386 48.84 33.95 6.83
N GLN A 387 48.46 34.26 8.09
CA GLN A 387 49.39 34.31 9.21
C GLN A 387 49.87 32.93 9.67
N HIS A 388 49.03 31.90 9.56
CA HIS A 388 49.27 30.59 10.17
C HIS A 388 49.46 29.44 9.15
N MET A 389 49.31 29.72 7.86
CA MET A 389 49.52 28.79 6.75
C MET A 389 50.52 29.38 5.75
N GLU A 390 51.78 28.95 5.84
CA GLU A 390 52.90 29.47 5.03
C GLU A 390 52.75 29.15 3.52
N GLY A 391 52.21 27.97 3.20
CA GLY A 391 52.00 27.48 1.84
C GLY A 391 50.60 27.78 1.27
N PRO A 392 50.29 27.25 0.07
CA PRO A 392 48.93 27.33 -0.48
C PRO A 392 47.92 26.49 0.32
N ASN A 393 48.39 25.47 1.05
CA ASN A 393 47.61 24.54 1.86
C ASN A 393 48.51 23.87 2.93
N GLN A 394 47.93 23.00 3.78
CA GLN A 394 48.57 22.26 4.86
C GLN A 394 48.51 20.73 4.66
N ILE A 395 48.23 20.23 3.45
CA ILE A 395 48.10 18.79 3.13
C ILE A 395 49.31 17.96 3.61
N GLY A 396 50.51 18.56 3.63
CA GLY A 396 51.73 17.91 4.15
C GLY A 396 51.68 17.57 5.66
N ARG A 397 50.77 18.17 6.43
CA ARG A 397 50.60 17.95 7.87
C ARG A 397 49.73 16.71 8.13
N ARG A 398 50.32 15.52 8.05
CA ARG A 398 49.59 14.22 8.09
C ARG A 398 48.80 13.91 9.38
N ARG A 399 49.00 14.65 10.47
CA ARG A 399 48.33 14.45 11.77
C ARG A 399 48.42 13.02 12.30
N GLU A 400 49.61 12.43 12.26
CA GLU A 400 49.90 11.09 12.81
C GLU A 400 49.73 11.02 14.34
N ASP A 401 49.58 12.15 15.01
CA ASP A 401 49.26 12.27 16.44
C ASP A 401 47.79 11.94 16.76
N VAL A 402 46.88 12.02 15.78
CA VAL A 402 45.45 11.85 16.00
C VAL A 402 45.08 10.37 16.13
N ARG A 403 44.30 10.03 17.16
CA ARG A 403 43.68 8.72 17.36
C ARG A 403 42.20 8.94 17.69
N VAL A 404 41.33 8.68 16.72
CA VAL A 404 39.88 8.82 16.85
C VAL A 404 39.22 7.48 16.57
N GLY A 405 38.43 6.99 17.54
CA GLY A 405 37.64 5.77 17.41
C GLY A 405 36.15 6.05 17.23
N ALA A 406 35.39 4.99 16.97
CA ALA A 406 33.93 5.09 16.78
C ALA A 406 33.21 5.67 18.01
N ARG A 407 33.71 5.39 19.22
CA ARG A 407 33.14 5.92 20.47
C ARG A 407 33.29 7.44 20.58
N ASP A 408 34.38 8.01 20.05
CA ASP A 408 34.63 9.44 20.11
C ASP A 408 33.65 10.19 19.19
N LEU A 409 33.37 9.64 18.01
CA LEU A 409 32.38 10.18 17.05
C LEU A 409 30.92 10.09 17.53
N LEU A 410 30.65 9.32 18.58
CA LEU A 410 29.30 9.16 19.16
C LEU A 410 29.15 9.86 20.51
N ARG A 411 30.19 10.52 21.02
CA ARG A 411 30.17 11.14 22.36
C ARG A 411 29.36 12.45 22.34
N PRO A 412 28.16 12.51 22.95
CA PRO A 412 27.34 13.72 22.97
C PRO A 412 28.06 14.84 23.74
N VAL A 413 27.74 16.09 23.38
CA VAL A 413 28.25 17.27 24.07
C VAL A 413 27.40 17.54 25.31
N GLU A 414 28.04 17.77 26.46
CA GLU A 414 27.36 18.19 27.68
C GLU A 414 27.07 19.70 27.66
N GLY A 415 25.93 20.10 28.23
CA GLY A 415 25.52 21.50 28.33
C GLY A 415 24.10 21.65 28.87
N THR A 416 23.64 22.89 28.97
CA THR A 416 22.28 23.21 29.41
C THR A 416 21.30 23.29 28.23
N ARG A 417 20.02 23.05 28.54
CA ARG A 417 18.90 23.16 27.60
C ARG A 417 18.00 24.25 28.15
N THR A 418 17.92 25.38 27.48
CA THR A 418 17.31 26.59 28.05
C THR A 418 16.06 27.00 27.31
N GLU A 419 15.10 27.60 28.02
CA GLU A 419 13.93 28.19 27.34
C GLU A 419 14.36 29.34 26.40
N ALA A 420 15.38 30.11 26.78
CA ALA A 420 15.94 31.17 25.94
C ALA A 420 16.49 30.63 24.61
N GLY A 421 17.19 29.49 24.65
CA GLY A 421 17.67 28.77 23.47
C GLY A 421 16.51 28.29 22.59
N LEU A 422 15.47 27.70 23.19
CA LEU A 422 14.26 27.27 22.49
C LEU A 422 13.55 28.44 21.77
N ARG A 423 13.33 29.55 22.46
CA ARG A 423 12.70 30.76 21.92
C ARG A 423 13.48 31.32 20.73
N HIS A 424 14.80 31.36 20.82
CA HIS A 424 15.65 31.79 19.71
C HIS A 424 15.53 30.84 18.50
N ASN A 425 15.54 29.52 18.72
CA ASN A 425 15.35 28.53 17.67
C ASN A 425 14.01 28.70 16.95
N VAL A 426 12.94 28.97 17.69
CA VAL A 426 11.61 29.26 17.13
C VAL A 426 11.64 30.50 16.24
N ARG A 427 12.12 31.64 16.74
CA ARG A 427 12.13 32.90 15.98
C ARG A 427 12.91 32.81 14.69
N VAL A 428 14.09 32.18 14.74
CA VAL A 428 14.95 32.01 13.56
C VAL A 428 14.27 31.11 12.54
N SER A 429 13.74 29.96 12.98
CA SER A 429 13.20 28.96 12.07
C SER A 429 11.93 29.43 11.37
N VAL A 430 11.00 30.08 12.08
CA VAL A 430 9.77 30.58 11.45
C VAL A 430 10.10 31.66 10.41
N GLN A 431 10.98 32.61 10.74
CA GLN A 431 11.38 33.63 9.77
C GLN A 431 12.15 33.05 8.58
N TYR A 432 13.01 32.06 8.82
CA TYR A 432 13.72 31.36 7.75
C TYR A 432 12.75 30.63 6.81
N ILE A 433 11.87 29.80 7.34
CA ILE A 433 10.89 29.02 6.56
C ILE A 433 9.95 29.97 5.81
N GLU A 434 9.53 31.08 6.41
CA GLU A 434 8.69 32.08 5.74
C GLU A 434 9.38 32.69 4.52
N ALA A 435 10.64 33.08 4.66
CA ALA A 435 11.44 33.60 3.55
C ALA A 435 11.67 32.52 2.48
N TRP A 436 11.94 31.28 2.90
CA TRP A 436 12.13 30.14 2.00
C TRP A 436 10.87 29.85 1.17
N LEU A 437 9.69 29.87 1.80
CA LEU A 437 8.38 29.72 1.14
C LEU A 437 8.01 30.88 0.19
N ARG A 438 8.78 31.96 0.22
CA ARG A 438 8.69 33.09 -0.71
C ARG A 438 9.82 33.10 -1.76
N GLY A 439 10.63 32.06 -1.82
CA GLY A 439 11.70 31.93 -2.80
C GLY A 439 13.07 32.41 -2.33
N SER A 440 13.30 32.68 -1.04
CA SER A 440 14.60 33.11 -0.51
C SER A 440 15.17 32.12 0.49
N GLY A 441 16.20 31.36 0.12
CA GLY A 441 16.85 30.37 0.99
C GLY A 441 18.05 30.88 1.79
N CYS A 442 18.53 32.10 1.53
CA CYS A 442 19.68 32.71 2.20
C CYS A 442 19.22 33.96 2.94
N VAL A 443 19.06 33.87 4.27
CA VAL A 443 18.22 34.83 5.02
C VAL A 443 19.01 35.49 6.15
N PRO A 444 19.17 36.83 6.16
CA PRO A 444 19.81 37.53 7.26
C PRO A 444 18.89 37.62 8.49
N LEU A 445 19.23 36.92 9.58
CA LEU A 445 18.46 36.90 10.81
C LEU A 445 19.38 37.10 12.02
N TYR A 446 19.06 38.09 12.87
CA TYR A 446 19.77 38.37 14.11
C TYR A 446 21.31 38.45 13.99
N GLY A 447 21.80 39.06 12.90
CA GLY A 447 23.23 39.24 12.64
C GLY A 447 23.94 38.01 12.05
N LEU A 448 23.21 36.98 11.64
CA LEU A 448 23.73 35.79 10.96
C LEU A 448 23.06 35.63 9.59
N MET A 449 23.79 35.08 8.62
CA MET A 449 23.25 34.62 7.35
C MET A 449 22.85 33.16 7.48
N GLU A 450 21.55 32.90 7.55
CA GLU A 450 21.00 31.56 7.84
C GLU A 450 20.58 30.83 6.55
N ASP A 451 20.72 29.51 6.59
CA ASP A 451 20.31 28.54 5.56
C ASP A 451 19.41 27.44 6.17
N ALA A 452 19.03 26.45 5.35
CA ALA A 452 18.05 25.44 5.76
C ALA A 452 18.54 24.59 6.94
N ALA A 453 19.86 24.33 7.03
CA ALA A 453 20.46 23.57 8.12
C ALA A 453 20.21 24.22 9.49
N THR A 454 20.12 25.56 9.58
CA THR A 454 19.76 26.25 10.82
C THR A 454 18.33 25.93 11.27
N ALA A 455 17.37 25.90 10.35
CA ALA A 455 15.99 25.50 10.66
C ALA A 455 15.91 24.00 11.02
N GLU A 456 16.68 23.16 10.35
CA GLU A 456 16.74 21.72 10.61
C GLU A 456 17.25 21.38 12.01
N ILE A 457 18.40 21.94 12.44
CA ILE A 457 18.89 21.69 13.80
C ILE A 457 17.93 22.27 14.85
N SER A 458 17.32 23.42 14.57
CA SER A 458 16.40 24.09 15.50
C SER A 458 15.15 23.25 15.75
N ARG A 459 14.49 22.73 14.70
CA ARG A 459 13.33 21.84 14.84
C ARG A 459 13.74 20.46 15.40
N ALA A 460 14.93 19.96 15.06
CA ALA A 460 15.39 18.67 15.54
C ALA A 460 15.66 18.66 17.05
N LEU A 461 16.23 19.74 17.61
CA LEU A 461 16.40 19.86 19.06
C LEU A 461 15.06 19.99 19.77
N ALA A 462 14.14 20.81 19.26
CA ALA A 462 12.79 20.92 19.83
C ALA A 462 12.10 19.54 19.86
N TRP A 463 12.15 18.81 18.74
CA TRP A 463 11.63 17.44 18.65
C TRP A 463 12.31 16.50 19.64
N GLN A 464 13.65 16.51 19.72
CA GLN A 464 14.42 15.62 20.59
C GLN A 464 14.08 15.87 22.07
N TRP A 465 13.97 17.13 22.48
CA TRP A 465 13.65 17.50 23.86
C TRP A 465 12.21 17.14 24.22
N ILE A 466 11.26 17.31 23.30
CA ILE A 466 9.87 16.88 23.49
C ILE A 466 9.78 15.34 23.59
N HIS A 467 10.43 14.63 22.65
CA HIS A 467 10.33 13.18 22.54
C HIS A 467 10.93 12.45 23.74
N HIS A 468 12.04 12.94 24.28
CA HIS A 468 12.71 12.37 25.45
C HIS A 468 12.25 12.99 26.79
N GLY A 469 11.23 13.87 26.78
CA GLY A 469 10.68 14.49 27.99
C GLY A 469 11.71 15.31 28.78
N VAL A 470 12.59 16.02 28.07
CA VAL A 470 13.77 16.63 28.66
C VAL A 470 13.41 17.91 29.42
N ALA A 471 13.91 18.05 30.65
CA ALA A 471 13.75 19.26 31.44
C ALA A 471 14.63 20.40 30.91
N LEU A 472 14.05 21.61 30.86
CA LEU A 472 14.78 22.84 30.60
C LEU A 472 15.44 23.36 31.89
N ASP A 473 16.07 24.52 31.80
CA ASP A 473 16.83 25.18 32.87
C ASP A 473 15.97 25.61 34.07
N ASP A 474 14.65 25.67 33.92
CA ASP A 474 13.69 25.87 35.00
C ASP A 474 13.27 24.58 35.72
N GLY A 475 13.84 23.43 35.33
CA GLY A 475 13.55 22.12 35.89
C GLY A 475 12.24 21.49 35.40
N GLN A 476 11.50 22.15 34.51
CA GLN A 476 10.25 21.63 33.96
C GLN A 476 10.49 20.97 32.59
N PRO A 477 9.81 19.85 32.26
CA PRO A 477 9.93 19.19 30.96
C PRO A 477 9.42 20.08 29.83
N LEU A 478 10.06 20.00 28.66
CA LEU A 478 9.50 20.57 27.44
C LEU A 478 8.44 19.63 26.88
N THR A 479 7.17 19.99 27.02
CA THR A 479 6.04 19.29 26.37
C THR A 479 5.67 19.96 25.05
N ALA A 480 4.92 19.26 24.19
CA ALA A 480 4.38 19.87 22.97
C ALA A 480 3.48 21.09 23.25
N GLU A 481 2.73 21.07 24.35
CA GLU A 481 1.89 22.21 24.79
C GLU A 481 2.74 23.41 25.20
N ARG A 482 3.78 23.18 26.01
CA ARG A 482 4.73 24.23 26.39
C ARG A 482 5.45 24.81 25.17
N PHE A 483 5.85 23.96 24.23
CA PHE A 483 6.42 24.40 22.96
C PHE A 483 5.45 25.28 22.15
N ARG A 484 4.16 24.92 22.08
CA ARG A 484 3.14 25.73 21.39
C ARG A 484 2.92 27.10 22.04
N ALA A 485 2.96 27.16 23.38
CA ALA A 485 2.88 28.42 24.11
C ALA A 485 4.07 29.33 23.77
N VAL A 486 5.29 28.78 23.83
CA VAL A 486 6.51 29.47 23.40
C VAL A 486 6.39 29.92 21.94
N LEU A 487 5.91 29.06 21.04
CA LEU A 487 5.71 29.39 19.64
C LEU A 487 4.75 30.57 19.45
N ALA A 488 3.61 30.58 20.13
CA ALA A 488 2.64 31.67 20.05
C ALA A 488 3.22 33.01 20.50
N GLU A 489 3.93 33.02 21.64
CA GLU A 489 4.57 34.23 22.16
C GLU A 489 5.68 34.76 21.23
N GLU A 490 6.47 33.86 20.65
CA GLU A 490 7.50 34.25 19.68
C GLU A 490 6.89 34.72 18.35
N MET A 491 5.70 34.25 17.96
CA MET A 491 4.98 34.80 16.81
C MET A 491 4.50 36.24 17.04
N ASP A 492 4.01 36.55 18.23
CA ASP A 492 3.66 37.93 18.60
C ASP A 492 4.90 38.84 18.55
N ARG A 493 6.04 38.34 19.05
CA ARG A 493 7.30 39.05 18.97
C ARG A 493 7.77 39.25 17.53
N ILE A 494 7.71 38.21 16.68
CA ILE A 494 8.05 38.33 15.26
C ILE A 494 7.17 39.37 14.58
N ARG A 495 5.86 39.38 14.86
CA ARG A 495 4.90 40.38 14.35
C ARG A 495 5.29 41.81 14.74
N LEU A 496 5.74 42.02 15.97
CA LEU A 496 6.27 43.31 16.43
C LEU A 496 7.58 43.69 15.72
N GLU A 497 8.50 42.73 15.53
CA GLU A 497 9.81 42.96 14.92
C GLU A 497 9.71 43.28 13.41
N VAL A 498 8.88 42.56 12.66
CA VAL A 498 8.74 42.75 11.20
C VAL A 498 7.69 43.81 10.83
N GLY A 499 6.79 44.11 11.76
CA GLY A 499 5.68 45.03 11.57
C GLY A 499 4.45 44.41 10.92
N GLU A 500 3.28 44.96 11.23
CA GLU A 500 1.96 44.42 10.87
C GLU A 500 1.80 44.14 9.37
N ALA A 501 2.18 45.10 8.52
CA ALA A 501 2.00 44.97 7.08
C ALA A 501 2.87 43.84 6.48
N ARG A 502 4.10 43.67 6.96
CA ARG A 502 5.01 42.60 6.51
C ARG A 502 4.56 41.24 7.01
N PHE A 503 4.04 41.19 8.24
CA PHE A 503 3.51 39.99 8.83
C PHE A 503 2.27 39.51 8.07
N ALA A 504 1.27 40.38 7.88
CA ALA A 504 0.02 40.07 7.18
C ALA A 504 0.22 39.74 5.69
N GLY A 505 1.17 40.39 5.01
CA GLY A 505 1.52 40.11 3.61
C GLY A 505 2.52 38.95 3.42
N GLY A 506 2.95 38.31 4.50
CA GLY A 506 3.91 37.21 4.49
C GLY A 506 3.28 35.83 4.49
N ARG A 507 4.12 34.79 4.57
CA ARG A 507 3.70 33.38 4.76
C ARG A 507 3.97 32.89 6.19
N PHE A 508 3.89 33.79 7.18
CA PHE A 508 4.27 33.50 8.57
C PHE A 508 3.42 32.39 9.20
N GLU A 509 2.12 32.33 8.91
CA GLU A 509 1.26 31.27 9.43
C GLU A 509 1.59 29.89 8.83
N ASP A 510 2.00 29.82 7.56
CA ASP A 510 2.46 28.56 6.96
C ASP A 510 3.75 28.09 7.62
N ALA A 511 4.69 29.03 7.79
CA ALA A 511 5.97 28.76 8.43
C ALA A 511 5.79 28.32 9.88
N ARG A 512 4.92 29.00 10.63
CA ARG A 512 4.53 28.65 12.00
C ARG A 512 3.96 27.23 12.05
N ALA A 513 2.95 26.93 11.23
CA ALA A 513 2.28 25.63 11.24
C ALA A 513 3.20 24.50 10.79
N LEU A 514 4.03 24.72 9.76
CA LEU A 514 5.03 23.73 9.33
C LEU A 514 6.06 23.47 10.43
N PHE A 515 6.64 24.52 11.02
CA PHE A 515 7.64 24.39 12.08
C PHE A 515 7.06 23.72 13.33
N GLU A 516 5.83 24.08 13.71
CA GLU A 516 5.12 23.46 14.83
C GLU A 516 5.00 21.96 14.65
N ARG A 517 4.46 21.54 13.50
CA ARG A 517 4.25 20.13 13.19
C ARG A 517 5.58 19.38 13.20
N MET A 518 6.58 19.87 12.48
CA MET A 518 7.89 19.19 12.37
C MET A 518 8.62 19.07 13.71
N SER A 519 8.31 19.93 14.68
CA SER A 519 8.90 19.91 16.02
C SER A 519 8.10 19.05 17.01
N THR A 520 6.82 18.74 16.74
CA THR A 520 5.91 18.11 17.72
C THR A 520 5.30 16.79 17.28
N GLN A 521 5.42 16.42 16.01
CA GLN A 521 4.93 15.15 15.49
C GLN A 521 5.69 13.94 16.06
N ALA A 522 5.05 12.77 16.07
CA ALA A 522 5.61 11.56 16.68
C ALA A 522 6.82 11.01 15.92
N GLU A 523 6.73 10.92 14.59
CA GLU A 523 7.83 10.43 13.75
C GLU A 523 8.77 11.56 13.32
N PHE A 524 10.08 11.29 13.25
CA PHE A 524 11.05 12.30 12.81
C PHE A 524 11.11 12.36 11.27
N THR A 525 10.58 13.42 10.66
CA THR A 525 10.70 13.62 9.21
C THR A 525 12.16 13.86 8.83
N GLU A 526 12.61 13.21 7.76
CA GLU A 526 14.00 13.17 7.30
C GLU A 526 14.60 14.57 7.06
N PHE A 527 13.84 15.46 6.40
CA PHE A 527 14.21 16.86 6.11
C PHE A 527 12.94 17.75 6.06
N ILE A 528 13.01 18.97 6.60
CA ILE A 528 11.91 19.96 6.57
C ILE A 528 11.66 20.49 5.16
N THR A 529 12.68 20.49 4.30
CA THR A 529 12.59 20.92 2.91
C THR A 529 11.64 20.06 2.08
N LEU A 530 11.40 18.80 2.44
CA LEU A 530 10.47 17.92 1.74
C LEU A 530 9.02 18.46 1.80
N PRO A 531 8.39 18.58 2.99
CA PRO A 531 7.06 19.17 3.10
C PRO A 531 7.04 20.68 2.79
N ALA A 532 8.14 21.41 3.03
CA ALA A 532 8.21 22.81 2.62
C ALA A 532 8.12 22.95 1.09
N TYR A 533 8.76 22.05 0.34
CA TYR A 533 8.72 22.08 -1.12
C TYR A 533 7.33 21.74 -1.66
N ASP A 534 6.57 20.87 -0.98
CA ASP A 534 5.15 20.69 -1.29
C ASP A 534 4.38 22.02 -1.14
N LEU A 535 4.64 22.79 -0.08
CA LEU A 535 3.97 24.08 0.17
C LEU A 535 4.35 25.21 -0.79
N LEU A 536 5.48 25.11 -1.49
CA LEU A 536 5.90 26.10 -2.48
C LEU A 536 4.97 26.11 -3.70
N GLU A 537 4.60 24.93 -4.17
CA GLU A 537 3.85 24.75 -5.41
C GLU A 537 2.36 24.41 -5.17
N ALA A 538 1.98 24.13 -3.93
CA ALA A 538 0.64 23.69 -3.58
C ALA A 538 -0.44 24.75 -3.82
N ARG A 539 -1.58 24.27 -4.34
CA ARG A 539 -2.84 25.04 -4.33
C ARG A 539 -3.39 25.14 -2.90
N ALA A 540 -4.36 26.02 -2.69
CA ALA A 540 -4.85 26.34 -1.34
C ALA A 540 -5.35 25.11 -0.55
N ASP A 541 -6.00 24.15 -1.21
CA ASP A 541 -6.50 22.91 -0.60
C ASP A 541 -5.37 21.92 -0.26
N GLU A 542 -4.37 21.80 -1.14
CA GLU A 542 -3.17 21.01 -0.91
C GLU A 542 -2.32 21.61 0.22
N ARG A 543 -2.16 22.94 0.23
CA ARG A 543 -1.46 23.69 1.29
C ARG A 543 -2.06 23.40 2.65
N ALA A 544 -3.39 23.46 2.77
CA ALA A 544 -4.07 23.14 4.02
C ALA A 544 -3.79 21.70 4.49
N ARG A 545 -3.79 20.71 3.57
CA ARG A 545 -3.48 19.30 3.90
C ARG A 545 -2.05 19.11 4.36
N ILE A 546 -1.10 19.70 3.63
CA ILE A 546 0.32 19.62 3.97
C ILE A 546 0.55 20.25 5.34
N LEU A 547 -0.01 21.43 5.63
CA LEU A 547 0.13 22.06 6.95
C LEU A 547 -0.51 21.21 8.07
N ALA A 548 -1.60 20.51 7.78
CA ALA A 548 -2.31 19.67 8.75
C ALA A 548 -1.62 18.33 9.06
N GLY A 549 -0.51 17.98 8.39
CA GLY A 549 0.14 16.69 8.60
C GLY A 549 -0.36 15.55 7.70
N GLY A 550 -1.23 15.84 6.74
CA GLY A 550 -1.64 14.83 5.75
C GLY A 550 -0.44 14.47 4.86
N GLU A 551 -0.18 13.18 4.69
CA GLU A 551 0.81 12.71 3.72
C GLU A 551 0.42 13.19 2.31
N PRO A 552 1.38 13.52 1.42
CA PRO A 552 1.08 13.58 0.00
C PRO A 552 0.46 12.24 -0.39
N ALA A 553 -0.69 12.24 -1.06
CA ALA A 553 -1.41 11.02 -1.39
C ALA A 553 -0.49 10.04 -2.15
N GLY A 554 0.05 9.03 -1.45
CA GLY A 554 1.03 8.08 -1.98
C GLY A 554 1.55 7.09 -0.94
N ALA A 555 0.97 5.88 -0.92
CA ALA A 555 1.47 4.64 -0.32
C ALA A 555 1.65 4.56 1.21
N ALA A 556 0.58 4.84 1.99
CA ALA A 556 0.53 4.35 3.36
C ALA A 556 0.34 2.81 3.40
N PRO A 557 1.15 2.05 4.17
CA PRO A 557 0.91 0.63 4.40
C PRO A 557 -0.39 0.45 5.19
N GLY A 558 -1.22 -0.50 4.77
CA GLY A 558 -2.48 -0.83 5.44
C GLY A 558 -2.31 -1.69 6.70
N PRO A 559 -3.42 -2.10 7.35
CA PRO A 559 -3.43 -3.12 8.39
C PRO A 559 -2.62 -4.35 8.01
N HIS A 560 -2.02 -5.01 9.01
CA HIS A 560 -1.24 -6.22 8.78
C HIS A 560 -2.09 -7.31 8.11
N HIS A 561 -1.54 -7.93 7.06
CA HIS A 561 -2.15 -9.04 6.34
C HIS A 561 -1.09 -10.09 6.01
N PRO A 562 -1.36 -11.40 6.18
CA PRO A 562 -0.38 -12.45 5.95
C PRO A 562 0.04 -12.61 4.48
N ASP A 563 -0.85 -12.32 3.53
CA ASP A 563 -0.52 -12.23 2.10
C ASP A 563 0.00 -10.81 1.78
N PRO A 564 1.26 -10.65 1.33
CA PRO A 564 1.84 -9.33 1.02
C PRO A 564 1.16 -8.63 -0.16
N ARG A 565 0.42 -9.35 -1.01
CA ARG A 565 -0.30 -8.78 -2.15
C ARG A 565 -1.56 -8.01 -1.77
N ARG A 566 -2.04 -8.13 -0.51
CA ARG A 566 -3.31 -7.53 -0.07
C ARG A 566 -3.45 -6.05 -0.43
N TRP A 567 -2.37 -5.29 -0.38
CA TRP A 567 -2.37 -3.85 -0.62
C TRP A 567 -1.76 -3.44 -1.97
N GLU A 568 -1.46 -4.42 -2.83
CA GLU A 568 -0.88 -4.16 -4.15
C GLU A 568 -1.86 -3.35 -5.02
N GLY A 569 -1.38 -2.23 -5.55
CA GLY A 569 -2.18 -1.33 -6.38
C GLY A 569 -3.28 -0.54 -5.64
N ILE A 570 -3.33 -0.60 -4.31
CA ILE A 570 -4.30 0.16 -3.50
C ILE A 570 -3.73 1.54 -3.12
N VAL A 571 -4.47 2.59 -3.46
CA VAL A 571 -4.14 3.99 -3.15
C VAL A 571 -4.92 4.47 -1.94
N ARG A 572 -4.21 5.00 -0.95
CA ARG A 572 -4.77 5.74 0.19
C ARG A 572 -4.55 7.24 -0.01
N ARG A 573 -5.57 8.04 0.28
CA ARG A 573 -5.48 9.52 0.29
C ARG A 573 -5.25 10.08 1.69
N PHE A 574 -4.79 9.23 2.60
CA PHE A 574 -4.49 9.51 3.98
C PHE A 574 -3.27 8.67 4.42
N GLY A 575 -2.53 9.17 5.40
CA GLY A 575 -1.31 8.56 5.92
C GLY A 575 -1.53 7.65 7.12
N ARG A 576 -0.49 6.90 7.51
CA ARG A 576 -0.53 6.06 8.72
C ARG A 576 -0.80 6.88 9.99
N ASP A 577 -0.19 8.05 10.10
CA ASP A 577 -0.38 8.95 11.25
C ASP A 577 -1.83 9.40 11.42
N GLU A 578 -2.56 9.57 10.32
CA GLU A 578 -3.99 9.92 10.38
C GLU A 578 -4.81 8.74 10.90
N VAL A 579 -4.49 7.51 10.48
CA VAL A 579 -5.12 6.30 11.02
C VAL A 579 -4.85 6.15 12.52
N GLU A 580 -3.59 6.27 12.93
CA GLU A 580 -3.16 6.18 14.33
C GLU A 580 -3.85 7.24 15.22
N ARG A 581 -4.01 8.46 14.70
CA ARG A 581 -4.68 9.56 15.39
C ARG A 581 -6.20 9.36 15.50
N LEU A 582 -6.84 8.78 14.48
CA LEU A 582 -8.30 8.64 14.41
C LEU A 582 -8.82 7.35 15.03
N ARG A 583 -7.98 6.35 15.30
CA ARG A 583 -8.42 5.03 15.79
C ARG A 583 -8.68 4.90 17.29
N GLY A 584 -8.41 5.93 18.07
CA GLY A 584 -8.55 5.89 19.53
C GLY A 584 -7.38 5.19 20.25
N SER A 585 -7.34 5.32 21.57
CA SER A 585 -6.21 4.86 22.40
C SER A 585 -6.26 3.38 22.78
N VAL A 586 -7.41 2.72 22.60
CA VAL A 586 -7.61 1.31 22.92
C VAL A 586 -7.91 0.56 21.64
N ARG A 587 -7.19 -0.55 21.41
CA ARG A 587 -7.46 -1.44 20.28
C ARG A 587 -8.62 -2.37 20.62
N VAL A 588 -9.74 -2.18 19.94
CA VAL A 588 -10.88 -3.08 19.99
C VAL A 588 -10.70 -4.12 18.89
N GLU A 589 -10.70 -5.40 19.26
CA GLU A 589 -10.53 -6.48 18.28
C GLU A 589 -11.85 -6.81 17.60
N HIS A 590 -11.86 -6.76 16.26
CA HIS A 590 -13.02 -7.08 15.43
C HIS A 590 -12.87 -8.47 14.78
N THR A 591 -12.79 -9.49 15.64
CA THR A 591 -12.39 -10.87 15.28
C THR A 591 -13.14 -11.43 14.06
N LEU A 592 -14.48 -11.34 14.04
CA LEU A 592 -15.27 -11.92 12.95
C LEU A 592 -15.02 -11.24 11.60
N ALA A 593 -14.89 -9.92 11.59
CA ALA A 593 -14.56 -9.18 10.37
C ALA A 593 -13.15 -9.50 9.87
N ARG A 594 -12.17 -9.62 10.78
CA ARG A 594 -10.80 -10.02 10.43
C ARG A 594 -10.76 -11.42 9.84
N MET A 595 -11.35 -12.41 10.51
CA MET A 595 -11.43 -13.79 10.02
C MET A 595 -12.14 -13.87 8.67
N GLY A 596 -13.27 -13.19 8.54
CA GLY A 596 -14.04 -13.13 7.31
C GLY A 596 -13.25 -12.52 6.16
N ALA A 597 -12.61 -11.36 6.37
CA ALA A 597 -11.83 -10.67 5.34
C ALA A 597 -10.64 -11.51 4.86
N LEU A 598 -9.91 -12.14 5.79
CA LEU A 598 -8.82 -13.06 5.47
C LEU A 598 -9.31 -14.25 4.64
N ARG A 599 -10.41 -14.89 5.08
CA ARG A 599 -10.98 -16.04 4.38
C ARG A 599 -11.51 -15.67 3.00
N LEU A 600 -12.15 -14.51 2.86
CA LEU A 600 -12.63 -14.02 1.58
C LEU A 600 -11.46 -13.79 0.62
N TRP A 601 -10.40 -13.12 1.07
CA TRP A 601 -9.21 -12.91 0.26
C TRP A 601 -8.60 -14.22 -0.23
N GLU A 602 -8.46 -15.21 0.66
CA GLU A 602 -7.98 -16.54 0.32
C GLU A 602 -8.86 -17.19 -0.76
N LEU A 603 -10.18 -17.24 -0.55
CA LEU A 603 -11.13 -17.85 -1.48
C LEU A 603 -11.11 -17.20 -2.86
N LEU A 604 -11.03 -15.87 -2.93
CA LEU A 604 -10.99 -15.14 -4.22
C LEU A 604 -9.75 -15.47 -5.06
N HIS A 605 -8.67 -15.91 -4.42
CA HIS A 605 -7.41 -16.27 -5.09
C HIS A 605 -7.25 -17.78 -5.29
N ALA A 606 -7.82 -18.60 -4.40
CA ALA A 606 -7.72 -20.06 -4.45
C ALA A 606 -8.77 -20.69 -5.37
N GLU A 607 -9.97 -20.11 -5.43
CA GLU A 607 -11.08 -20.66 -6.21
C GLU A 607 -11.11 -20.06 -7.63
N PRO A 608 -11.64 -20.82 -8.62
CA PRO A 608 -11.95 -20.26 -9.94
C PRO A 608 -12.84 -19.02 -9.82
N TYR A 609 -13.85 -19.09 -8.96
CA TYR A 609 -14.72 -18.02 -8.51
C TYR A 609 -15.43 -18.43 -7.21
N VAL A 610 -15.91 -17.45 -6.45
CA VAL A 610 -16.69 -17.63 -5.23
C VAL A 610 -18.12 -17.18 -5.54
N ASN A 611 -19.08 -18.10 -5.47
CA ASN A 611 -20.48 -17.79 -5.66
C ASN A 611 -21.26 -17.73 -4.33
N ALA A 612 -22.23 -16.82 -4.26
CA ALA A 612 -23.05 -16.58 -3.07
C ALA A 612 -24.52 -16.32 -3.41
N LEU A 613 -25.39 -16.48 -2.40
CA LEU A 613 -26.81 -16.15 -2.47
C LEU A 613 -27.12 -15.04 -1.46
N GLY A 614 -28.07 -14.18 -1.80
CA GLY A 614 -28.57 -13.13 -0.92
C GLY A 614 -29.35 -13.68 0.26
N ALA A 615 -28.88 -13.49 1.49
CA ALA A 615 -29.60 -13.82 2.73
C ALA A 615 -30.23 -12.57 3.36
N LEU A 616 -31.46 -12.71 3.88
CA LEU A 616 -32.13 -11.67 4.68
C LEU A 616 -32.40 -12.11 6.13
N THR A 617 -32.16 -13.39 6.46
CA THR A 617 -32.24 -13.93 7.82
C THR A 617 -31.02 -14.78 8.14
N GLY A 618 -30.73 -14.95 9.44
CA GLY A 618 -29.67 -15.85 9.91
C GLY A 618 -29.91 -17.31 9.53
N ASN A 619 -31.15 -17.79 9.59
CA ASN A 619 -31.47 -19.17 9.21
C ASN A 619 -31.21 -19.43 7.72
N GLN A 620 -31.53 -18.49 6.83
CA GLN A 620 -31.16 -18.62 5.42
C GLN A 620 -29.65 -18.78 5.24
N ALA A 621 -28.86 -17.96 5.93
CA ALA A 621 -27.40 -18.05 5.90
C ALA A 621 -26.87 -19.39 6.45
N VAL A 622 -27.41 -19.88 7.58
CA VAL A 622 -27.07 -21.20 8.13
C VAL A 622 -27.33 -22.30 7.10
N GLN A 623 -28.50 -22.30 6.45
CA GLN A 623 -28.80 -23.32 5.43
C GLN A 623 -27.92 -23.17 4.18
N MET A 624 -27.55 -21.95 3.78
CA MET A 624 -26.61 -21.72 2.67
C MET A 624 -25.22 -22.33 2.95
N VAL A 625 -24.70 -22.13 4.16
CA VAL A 625 -23.40 -22.68 4.57
C VAL A 625 -23.49 -24.20 4.73
N LYS A 626 -24.57 -24.70 5.32
CA LYS A 626 -24.84 -26.15 5.46
C LYS A 626 -24.92 -26.87 4.11
N ALA A 627 -25.47 -26.21 3.09
CA ALA A 627 -25.52 -26.70 1.72
C ALA A 627 -24.17 -26.62 0.98
N GLY A 628 -23.13 -26.03 1.59
CA GLY A 628 -21.77 -25.98 1.07
C GLY A 628 -21.36 -24.68 0.37
N LEU A 629 -22.17 -23.61 0.42
CA LEU A 629 -21.72 -22.31 -0.07
C LEU A 629 -20.64 -21.72 0.85
N LYS A 630 -19.57 -21.19 0.25
CA LYS A 630 -18.40 -20.70 0.98
C LYS A 630 -18.46 -19.22 1.35
N ALA A 631 -19.49 -18.49 0.90
CA ALA A 631 -19.68 -17.07 1.17
C ALA A 631 -21.17 -16.73 1.15
N ILE A 632 -21.52 -15.61 1.80
CA ILE A 632 -22.88 -15.09 1.88
C ILE A 632 -22.90 -13.69 1.26
N TYR A 633 -23.93 -13.40 0.47
CA TYR A 633 -24.21 -12.03 0.05
C TYR A 633 -25.33 -11.46 0.91
N LEU A 634 -25.21 -10.21 1.33
CA LEU A 634 -26.27 -9.50 2.03
C LEU A 634 -26.71 -8.31 1.18
N SER A 635 -27.94 -8.40 0.67
CA SER A 635 -28.53 -7.42 -0.26
C SER A 635 -29.24 -6.28 0.48
N GLY A 636 -28.94 -5.03 0.12
CA GLY A 636 -29.65 -3.84 0.59
C GLY A 636 -31.12 -3.85 0.15
N TRP A 637 -31.40 -4.36 -1.05
CA TRP A 637 -32.76 -4.58 -1.54
C TRP A 637 -33.58 -5.48 -0.61
N GLN A 638 -33.02 -6.61 -0.15
CA GLN A 638 -33.75 -7.52 0.74
C GLN A 638 -33.95 -6.92 2.13
N VAL A 639 -32.99 -6.11 2.60
CA VAL A 639 -33.13 -5.33 3.83
C VAL A 639 -34.25 -4.31 3.70
N ALA A 640 -34.32 -3.56 2.59
CA ALA A 640 -35.42 -2.65 2.31
C ALA A 640 -36.76 -3.38 2.30
N ALA A 641 -36.84 -4.54 1.66
CA ALA A 641 -38.08 -5.28 1.52
C ALA A 641 -38.62 -5.82 2.87
N ASP A 642 -37.76 -6.42 3.71
CA ASP A 642 -38.27 -7.25 4.82
C ASP A 642 -37.36 -7.37 6.06
N ALA A 643 -36.22 -6.68 6.13
CA ALA A 643 -35.27 -6.86 7.25
C ALA A 643 -34.66 -5.57 7.81
N ASN A 644 -35.31 -4.41 7.57
CA ASN A 644 -34.82 -3.13 8.03
C ASN A 644 -35.33 -2.70 9.42
N GLN A 645 -34.65 -1.71 10.00
CA GLN A 645 -34.94 -1.21 11.35
C GLN A 645 -36.11 -0.22 11.43
N ALA A 646 -36.71 0.19 10.30
CA ALA A 646 -37.95 0.95 10.33
C ALA A 646 -39.19 0.06 10.53
N GLY A 647 -39.02 -1.27 10.39
CA GLY A 647 -40.15 -2.22 10.44
C GLY A 647 -41.16 -1.99 9.31
N GLN A 648 -40.69 -1.52 8.15
CA GLN A 648 -41.50 -1.23 6.98
C GLN A 648 -41.03 -2.05 5.78
N THR A 649 -41.92 -2.30 4.82
CA THR A 649 -41.52 -2.77 3.49
C THR A 649 -41.24 -1.57 2.59
N TYR A 650 -40.00 -1.48 2.11
CA TYR A 650 -39.55 -0.41 1.22
C TYR A 650 -39.09 -0.95 -0.14
N PRO A 651 -39.23 -0.15 -1.21
CA PRO A 651 -38.44 -0.35 -2.41
C PRO A 651 -36.95 -0.07 -2.14
N ASP A 652 -36.08 -0.64 -2.98
CA ASP A 652 -34.63 -0.44 -2.95
C ASP A 652 -34.23 0.97 -3.42
N GLN A 653 -34.37 1.94 -2.50
CA GLN A 653 -34.13 3.36 -2.72
C GLN A 653 -33.51 4.05 -1.50
N SER A 654 -32.75 3.32 -0.66
CA SER A 654 -32.11 3.86 0.55
C SER A 654 -33.08 4.52 1.56
N LEU A 655 -34.36 4.13 1.56
CA LEU A 655 -35.38 4.71 2.47
C LEU A 655 -35.24 4.26 3.92
N TYR A 656 -34.59 3.12 4.15
CA TYR A 656 -34.45 2.56 5.47
C TYR A 656 -33.29 3.22 6.26
N PRO A 657 -33.30 3.15 7.60
CA PRO A 657 -32.21 3.68 8.42
C PRO A 657 -30.87 2.98 8.13
N ALA A 658 -29.78 3.74 7.98
CA ALA A 658 -28.46 3.24 7.54
C ALA A 658 -27.88 2.10 8.40
N ASN A 659 -28.30 1.97 9.67
CA ASN A 659 -27.87 0.88 10.55
C ASN A 659 -28.56 -0.48 10.24
N SER A 660 -29.47 -0.54 9.27
CA SER A 660 -30.25 -1.74 8.98
C SER A 660 -29.41 -2.88 8.42
N VAL A 661 -28.55 -2.63 7.43
CA VAL A 661 -27.69 -3.69 6.89
C VAL A 661 -26.71 -4.21 7.95
N PRO A 662 -25.97 -3.37 8.71
CA PRO A 662 -25.14 -3.84 9.81
C PRO A 662 -25.88 -4.73 10.83
N GLU A 663 -27.13 -4.40 11.16
CA GLU A 663 -27.93 -5.23 12.08
C GLU A 663 -28.26 -6.61 11.48
N VAL A 664 -28.51 -6.70 10.18
CA VAL A 664 -28.70 -8.01 9.52
C VAL A 664 -27.39 -8.80 9.44
N VAL A 665 -26.24 -8.15 9.18
CA VAL A 665 -24.91 -8.81 9.26
C VAL A 665 -24.72 -9.42 10.65
N ARG A 666 -25.01 -8.66 11.71
CA ARG A 666 -24.91 -9.11 13.10
C ARG A 666 -25.80 -10.32 13.37
N ARG A 667 -27.06 -10.28 12.90
CA ARG A 667 -28.01 -11.40 13.04
C ARG A 667 -27.55 -12.66 12.30
N ILE A 668 -26.97 -12.50 11.11
CA ILE A 668 -26.40 -13.63 10.35
C ILE A 668 -25.24 -14.24 11.12
N ASN A 669 -24.26 -13.44 11.55
CA ASN A 669 -23.12 -13.93 12.31
C ASN A 669 -23.54 -14.58 13.65
N ALA A 670 -24.56 -14.04 14.34
CA ALA A 670 -25.09 -14.64 15.56
C ALA A 670 -25.74 -16.02 15.32
N ALA A 671 -26.45 -16.19 14.20
CA ALA A 671 -27.00 -17.49 13.83
C ALA A 671 -25.90 -18.51 13.50
N LEU A 672 -24.90 -18.12 12.71
CA LEU A 672 -23.73 -18.97 12.40
C LEU A 672 -22.97 -19.35 13.67
N GLN A 673 -22.76 -18.39 14.58
CA GLN A 673 -22.14 -18.64 15.89
C GLN A 673 -22.94 -19.62 16.75
N ARG A 674 -24.27 -19.50 16.77
CA ARG A 674 -25.12 -20.44 17.50
C ARG A 674 -24.98 -21.85 16.93
N THR A 675 -24.98 -21.99 15.60
CA THR A 675 -24.81 -23.29 14.94
C THR A 675 -23.44 -23.90 15.25
N ASP A 676 -22.38 -23.10 15.20
CA ASP A 676 -21.02 -23.50 15.60
C ASP A 676 -20.98 -24.01 17.05
N GLN A 677 -21.57 -23.26 17.99
CA GLN A 677 -21.67 -23.66 19.41
C GLN A 677 -22.42 -24.99 19.60
N ILE A 678 -23.50 -25.21 18.84
CA ILE A 678 -24.26 -26.46 18.88
C ILE A 678 -23.37 -27.62 18.42
N GLU A 679 -22.76 -27.51 17.23
CA GLU A 679 -21.95 -28.60 16.67
C GLU A 679 -20.73 -28.90 17.50
N HIS A 680 -20.03 -27.87 17.98
CA HIS A 680 -18.88 -28.01 18.85
C HIS A 680 -19.24 -28.72 20.17
N SER A 681 -20.36 -28.33 20.79
CA SER A 681 -20.84 -28.99 22.03
C SER A 681 -21.22 -30.46 21.82
N GLU A 682 -21.57 -30.84 20.58
CA GLU A 682 -21.88 -32.20 20.17
C GLU A 682 -20.64 -32.96 19.64
N GLY A 683 -19.45 -32.35 19.68
CA GLY A 683 -18.18 -32.95 19.23
C GLY A 683 -18.07 -33.10 17.71
N ARG A 684 -18.71 -32.23 16.93
CA ARG A 684 -18.63 -32.23 15.46
C ARG A 684 -17.86 -31.00 14.95
N ASP A 685 -16.76 -31.24 14.22
CA ASP A 685 -15.82 -30.17 13.80
C ASP A 685 -15.56 -30.15 12.27
N GLY A 686 -16.58 -30.42 11.43
CA GLY A 686 -16.41 -30.59 9.98
C GLY A 686 -16.72 -29.37 9.09
N THR A 687 -17.50 -28.41 9.58
CA THR A 687 -18.03 -27.29 8.79
C THR A 687 -17.44 -25.96 9.25
N TYR A 688 -16.97 -25.13 8.31
CA TYR A 688 -16.54 -23.77 8.62
C TYR A 688 -17.77 -22.84 8.63
N TRP A 689 -18.37 -22.63 9.81
CA TRP A 689 -19.62 -21.88 9.94
C TRP A 689 -19.51 -20.38 9.65
N PHE A 690 -18.38 -19.75 9.96
CA PHE A 690 -18.18 -18.30 9.82
C PHE A 690 -17.87 -17.87 8.38
N ALA A 691 -18.70 -18.28 7.42
CA ALA A 691 -18.54 -17.93 6.01
C ALA A 691 -18.50 -16.40 5.81
N PRO A 692 -17.56 -15.87 5.00
CA PRO A 692 -17.44 -14.43 4.77
C PRO A 692 -18.71 -13.83 4.17
N ILE A 693 -19.16 -12.73 4.78
CA ILE A 693 -20.31 -11.95 4.33
C ILE A 693 -19.82 -10.76 3.50
N VAL A 694 -20.27 -10.68 2.25
CA VAL A 694 -20.12 -9.48 1.41
C VAL A 694 -21.43 -8.71 1.45
N ALA A 695 -21.40 -7.52 2.06
CA ALA A 695 -22.59 -6.73 2.37
C ALA A 695 -22.73 -5.47 1.50
N ASP A 696 -23.98 -5.09 1.26
CA ASP A 696 -24.39 -3.92 0.51
C ASP A 696 -24.43 -2.65 1.37
N ALA A 697 -23.56 -1.68 1.09
CA ALA A 697 -23.61 -0.36 1.71
C ALA A 697 -24.30 0.70 0.82
N GLU A 698 -24.94 0.28 -0.27
CA GLU A 698 -25.63 1.11 -1.25
C GLU A 698 -24.74 2.30 -1.68
N ALA A 699 -25.31 3.51 -1.74
CA ALA A 699 -24.58 4.74 -2.03
C ALA A 699 -23.86 5.34 -0.80
N GLY A 700 -23.80 4.62 0.34
CA GLY A 700 -23.21 5.10 1.59
C GLY A 700 -24.11 6.01 2.43
N PHE A 701 -25.41 6.10 2.11
CA PHE A 701 -26.44 6.83 2.88
C PHE A 701 -26.15 8.31 3.12
N GLY A 702 -25.37 8.95 2.25
CA GLY A 702 -25.06 10.37 2.33
C GLY A 702 -23.69 10.71 1.74
N GLY A 703 -22.92 11.51 2.48
CA GLY A 703 -21.57 11.89 2.09
C GLY A 703 -20.48 10.94 2.63
N PRO A 704 -19.20 11.30 2.46
CA PRO A 704 -18.09 10.44 2.91
C PRO A 704 -18.10 10.08 4.40
N LEU A 705 -18.60 10.96 5.28
CA LEU A 705 -18.69 10.66 6.72
C LEU A 705 -19.75 9.59 7.01
N ASN A 706 -20.87 9.59 6.27
CA ASN A 706 -21.88 8.55 6.37
C ASN A 706 -21.30 7.20 5.91
N ALA A 707 -20.54 7.20 4.81
CA ALA A 707 -19.86 6.01 4.33
C ALA A 707 -18.81 5.46 5.33
N PHE A 708 -18.07 6.36 5.99
CA PHE A 708 -17.12 5.99 7.05
C PHE A 708 -17.81 5.30 8.24
N GLU A 709 -18.87 5.90 8.78
CA GLU A 709 -19.60 5.31 9.91
C GLU A 709 -20.34 4.03 9.53
N LEU A 710 -20.91 3.96 8.33
CA LEU A 710 -21.53 2.73 7.82
C LEU A 710 -20.49 1.61 7.70
N MET A 711 -19.32 1.89 7.13
CA MET A 711 -18.24 0.90 7.03
C MET A 711 -17.79 0.40 8.40
N LYS A 712 -17.65 1.28 9.40
CA LYS A 712 -17.38 0.87 10.79
C LYS A 712 -18.48 -0.04 11.33
N GLY A 713 -19.75 0.33 11.16
CA GLY A 713 -20.88 -0.50 11.58
C GLY A 713 -20.89 -1.88 10.92
N MET A 714 -20.52 -1.97 9.63
CA MET A 714 -20.35 -3.23 8.92
C MET A 714 -19.22 -4.09 9.52
N ILE A 715 -18.08 -3.48 9.84
CA ILE A 715 -16.93 -4.17 10.46
C ILE A 715 -17.29 -4.65 11.86
N GLU A 716 -17.91 -3.81 12.69
CA GLU A 716 -18.38 -4.19 14.03
C GLU A 716 -19.35 -5.36 14.00
N ALA A 717 -20.20 -5.43 12.97
CA ALA A 717 -21.14 -6.53 12.78
C ALA A 717 -20.48 -7.81 12.23
N GLY A 718 -19.24 -7.74 11.73
CA GLY A 718 -18.47 -8.87 11.22
C GLY A 718 -18.55 -9.08 9.70
N ALA A 719 -18.75 -8.03 8.90
CA ALA A 719 -18.69 -8.13 7.44
C ALA A 719 -17.24 -8.35 6.95
N ALA A 720 -17.07 -9.23 5.96
CA ALA A 720 -15.78 -9.55 5.35
C ALA A 720 -15.42 -8.60 4.20
N GLY A 721 -16.44 -8.21 3.43
CA GLY A 721 -16.33 -7.26 2.35
C GLY A 721 -17.57 -6.38 2.26
N VAL A 722 -17.41 -5.17 1.75
CA VAL A 722 -18.49 -4.19 1.64
C VAL A 722 -18.44 -3.55 0.26
N HIS A 723 -19.59 -3.45 -0.41
CA HIS A 723 -19.69 -2.73 -1.68
C HIS A 723 -20.38 -1.40 -1.54
N PHE A 724 -19.86 -0.39 -2.24
CA PHE A 724 -20.47 0.92 -2.40
C PHE A 724 -20.77 1.15 -3.88
N GLU A 725 -21.79 1.95 -4.20
CA GLU A 725 -22.16 2.28 -5.58
C GLU A 725 -22.18 3.80 -5.85
N ASP A 726 -21.86 4.19 -7.09
CA ASP A 726 -21.66 5.58 -7.50
C ASP A 726 -22.96 6.37 -7.77
N GLN A 727 -24.05 6.01 -7.08
CA GLN A 727 -25.32 6.71 -7.14
C GLN A 727 -25.41 7.84 -6.10
N VAL A 728 -26.31 8.80 -6.35
CA VAL A 728 -26.71 9.81 -5.36
C VAL A 728 -27.58 9.15 -4.30
N ALA A 729 -27.16 9.17 -3.04
CA ALA A 729 -27.86 8.46 -1.96
C ALA A 729 -29.33 8.89 -1.78
N SER A 730 -29.65 10.18 -1.93
CA SER A 730 -31.03 10.67 -1.80
C SER A 730 -31.94 10.23 -2.96
N GLU A 731 -31.36 9.82 -4.09
CA GLU A 731 -32.08 9.37 -5.28
C GLU A 731 -31.68 7.95 -5.70
N LYS A 732 -31.16 7.16 -4.74
CA LYS A 732 -30.70 5.80 -5.00
C LYS A 732 -31.86 4.98 -5.55
N LYS A 733 -31.54 4.09 -6.50
CA LYS A 733 -32.46 3.10 -7.03
C LYS A 733 -31.79 1.73 -7.10
N CYS A 734 -32.60 0.69 -7.24
CA CYS A 734 -32.11 -0.61 -7.69
C CYS A 734 -31.39 -0.46 -9.03
N GLY A 735 -30.31 -1.23 -9.21
CA GLY A 735 -29.47 -1.18 -10.42
C GLY A 735 -30.22 -1.44 -11.74
N HIS A 736 -31.37 -2.12 -11.65
CA HIS A 736 -32.23 -2.50 -12.77
C HIS A 736 -33.46 -1.60 -12.95
N LEU A 737 -33.56 -0.50 -12.19
CA LEU A 737 -34.61 0.51 -12.36
C LEU A 737 -34.08 1.72 -13.15
N GLY A 738 -34.99 2.40 -13.85
CA GLY A 738 -34.70 3.69 -14.47
C GLY A 738 -34.58 4.82 -13.44
N GLY A 739 -34.07 5.98 -13.87
CA GLY A 739 -33.98 7.17 -13.03
C GLY A 739 -32.79 7.22 -12.07
N LYS A 740 -31.81 6.31 -12.23
CA LYS A 740 -30.54 6.38 -11.49
C LYS A 740 -29.80 7.67 -11.78
N VAL A 741 -29.34 8.33 -10.72
CA VAL A 741 -28.52 9.54 -10.78
C VAL A 741 -27.15 9.21 -10.22
N LEU A 742 -26.09 9.37 -11.01
CA LEU A 742 -24.72 9.17 -10.56
C LEU A 742 -24.20 10.38 -9.78
N VAL A 743 -23.29 10.14 -8.83
CA VAL A 743 -22.42 11.21 -8.32
C VAL A 743 -21.24 11.44 -9.28
N PRO A 744 -20.58 12.61 -9.19
CA PRO A 744 -19.30 12.83 -9.87
C PRO A 744 -18.28 11.76 -9.47
N THR A 745 -17.42 11.39 -10.40
CA THR A 745 -16.39 10.36 -10.22
C THR A 745 -15.53 10.61 -8.96
N SER A 746 -15.08 11.84 -8.74
CA SER A 746 -14.33 12.27 -7.56
C SER A 746 -15.10 12.17 -6.25
N THR A 747 -16.43 12.36 -6.28
CA THR A 747 -17.28 12.17 -5.10
C THR A 747 -17.32 10.70 -4.70
N PHE A 748 -17.49 9.79 -5.65
CA PHE A 748 -17.47 8.36 -5.35
C PHE A 748 -16.09 7.88 -4.88
N VAL A 749 -15.00 8.42 -5.45
CA VAL A 749 -13.64 8.14 -4.95
C VAL A 749 -13.48 8.60 -3.49
N ARG A 750 -14.11 9.71 -3.07
CA ARG A 750 -14.13 10.12 -1.65
C ARG A 750 -14.88 9.12 -0.77
N THR A 751 -15.99 8.56 -1.25
CA THR A 751 -16.74 7.49 -0.57
C THR A 751 -15.87 6.25 -0.38
N LEU A 752 -15.21 5.77 -1.43
CA LEU A 752 -14.29 4.61 -1.35
C LEU A 752 -13.10 4.88 -0.41
N THR A 753 -12.55 6.09 -0.46
CA THR A 753 -11.48 6.52 0.46
C THR A 753 -11.95 6.50 1.91
N ALA A 754 -13.15 6.99 2.20
CA ALA A 754 -13.72 6.99 3.54
C ALA A 754 -13.95 5.56 4.07
N ALA A 755 -14.45 4.65 3.22
CA ALA A 755 -14.57 3.24 3.58
C ALA A 755 -13.19 2.60 3.86
N ARG A 756 -12.15 2.93 3.09
CA ARG A 756 -10.79 2.44 3.36
C ARG A 756 -10.25 2.99 4.68
N LEU A 757 -10.46 4.27 4.98
CA LEU A 757 -10.06 4.88 6.24
C LEU A 757 -10.76 4.20 7.43
N ALA A 758 -12.04 3.90 7.31
CA ALA A 758 -12.78 3.15 8.34
C ALA A 758 -12.16 1.76 8.57
N ALA A 759 -11.87 1.01 7.52
CA ALA A 759 -11.21 -0.29 7.64
C ALA A 759 -9.84 -0.20 8.32
N ASP A 760 -9.03 0.78 7.92
CA ASP A 760 -7.69 0.98 8.48
C ASP A 760 -7.75 1.45 9.94
N VAL A 761 -8.69 2.34 10.30
CA VAL A 761 -8.96 2.77 11.69
C VAL A 761 -9.37 1.61 12.58
N MET A 762 -10.21 0.72 12.06
CA MET A 762 -10.66 -0.47 12.77
C MET A 762 -9.61 -1.60 12.78
N ASP A 763 -8.45 -1.39 12.15
CA ASP A 763 -7.36 -2.36 11.98
C ASP A 763 -7.80 -3.69 11.32
N VAL A 764 -8.78 -3.65 10.42
CA VAL A 764 -9.30 -4.82 9.71
C VAL A 764 -9.02 -4.72 8.21
N PRO A 765 -8.50 -5.78 7.56
CA PRO A 765 -8.22 -5.75 6.12
C PRO A 765 -9.48 -5.95 5.25
N THR A 766 -10.63 -5.42 5.67
CA THR A 766 -11.94 -5.57 5.02
C THR A 766 -11.88 -5.24 3.53
N LEU A 767 -12.52 -6.08 2.71
CA LEU A 767 -12.49 -5.89 1.26
C LEU A 767 -13.50 -4.82 0.82
N ILE A 768 -13.10 -3.97 -0.13
CA ILE A 768 -13.94 -2.93 -0.71
C ILE A 768 -14.25 -3.30 -2.16
N VAL A 769 -15.54 -3.31 -2.50
CA VAL A 769 -16.01 -3.50 -3.89
C VAL A 769 -16.57 -2.17 -4.39
N ALA A 770 -15.95 -1.61 -5.43
CA ALA A 770 -16.45 -0.40 -6.08
C ALA A 770 -17.43 -0.79 -7.19
N ARG A 771 -18.70 -0.47 -7.00
CA ARG A 771 -19.74 -0.64 -8.02
C ARG A 771 -19.96 0.63 -8.82
N THR A 772 -20.08 0.51 -10.13
CA THR A 772 -20.63 1.56 -10.99
C THR A 772 -21.97 1.16 -11.58
N ASP A 773 -22.90 2.10 -11.60
CA ASP A 773 -24.24 1.96 -12.19
C ASP A 773 -24.36 2.63 -13.58
N ALA A 774 -23.23 3.11 -14.12
CA ALA A 774 -23.15 3.93 -15.33
C ALA A 774 -23.56 3.23 -16.63
N GLU A 775 -23.66 1.90 -16.65
CA GLU A 775 -24.17 1.17 -17.81
C GLU A 775 -25.65 1.50 -18.07
N GLY A 776 -26.45 1.70 -17.01
CA GLY A 776 -27.88 2.02 -17.14
C GLY A 776 -28.29 3.43 -16.69
N ALA A 777 -27.40 4.17 -16.00
CA ALA A 777 -27.72 5.50 -15.47
C ALA A 777 -27.66 6.57 -16.56
N LYS A 778 -28.70 7.42 -16.62
CA LYS A 778 -28.84 8.48 -17.64
C LYS A 778 -28.66 9.89 -17.08
N LEU A 779 -28.43 10.01 -15.78
CA LEU A 779 -28.34 11.27 -15.06
C LEU A 779 -27.10 11.29 -14.19
N ILE A 780 -26.54 12.48 -13.98
CA ILE A 780 -25.43 12.72 -13.05
C ILE A 780 -25.66 14.04 -12.31
N MET A 781 -25.33 14.05 -11.02
CA MET A 781 -25.65 15.15 -10.10
C MET A 781 -24.98 16.47 -10.50
N SER A 782 -23.77 16.40 -11.04
CA SER A 782 -22.96 17.58 -11.38
C SER A 782 -21.90 17.20 -12.40
N ASP A 783 -21.56 18.15 -13.26
CA ASP A 783 -20.45 18.13 -14.21
C ASP A 783 -19.13 18.63 -13.61
N ILE A 784 -19.02 18.77 -12.29
CA ILE A 784 -17.83 19.37 -11.66
C ILE A 784 -16.54 18.57 -11.92
N ASP A 785 -16.66 17.29 -12.26
CA ASP A 785 -15.54 16.41 -12.52
C ASP A 785 -15.25 16.30 -14.02
N PRO A 786 -14.09 16.80 -14.50
CA PRO A 786 -13.69 16.68 -15.90
C PRO A 786 -13.64 15.23 -16.40
N TYR A 787 -13.48 14.26 -15.52
CA TYR A 787 -13.47 12.84 -15.88
C TYR A 787 -14.82 12.37 -16.46
N ASP A 788 -15.91 13.01 -16.06
CA ASP A 788 -17.26 12.66 -16.48
C ASP A 788 -17.68 13.38 -17.77
N HIS A 789 -17.01 14.48 -18.14
CA HIS A 789 -17.34 15.34 -19.28
C HIS A 789 -17.52 14.60 -20.61
N PRO A 790 -16.66 13.64 -20.99
CA PRO A 790 -16.80 12.93 -22.28
C PRO A 790 -18.12 12.17 -22.44
N TYR A 791 -18.84 11.94 -21.33
CA TYR A 791 -20.09 11.18 -21.31
C TYR A 791 -21.31 12.05 -21.06
N LEU A 792 -21.14 13.36 -20.84
CA LEU A 792 -22.26 14.28 -20.69
C LEU A 792 -22.91 14.54 -22.05
N GLU A 793 -24.22 14.65 -22.06
CA GLU A 793 -24.97 15.11 -23.23
C GLU A 793 -25.10 16.63 -23.20
N GLU A 794 -24.87 17.28 -24.35
CA GLU A 794 -25.13 18.71 -24.51
C GLU A 794 -26.64 18.99 -24.44
N GLY A 795 -27.05 19.94 -23.60
CA GLY A 795 -28.46 20.32 -23.46
C GLY A 795 -28.80 20.97 -22.13
N GLU A 796 -30.09 21.24 -21.94
CA GLU A 796 -30.60 21.76 -20.67
C GLU A 796 -30.57 20.67 -19.58
N ARG A 797 -30.31 21.10 -18.33
CA ARG A 797 -30.41 20.25 -17.15
C ARG A 797 -31.85 19.79 -16.93
N THR A 798 -32.04 18.71 -16.16
CA THR A 798 -33.38 18.34 -15.70
C THR A 798 -33.96 19.41 -14.77
N PRO A 799 -35.29 19.41 -14.50
CA PRO A 799 -35.90 20.35 -13.56
C PRO A 799 -35.29 20.33 -12.15
N GLU A 800 -34.77 19.17 -11.72
CA GLU A 800 -34.07 18.96 -10.45
C GLU A 800 -32.61 19.47 -10.47
N GLY A 801 -32.12 19.88 -11.65
CA GLY A 801 -30.78 20.41 -11.85
C GLY A 801 -29.73 19.36 -12.23
N PHE A 802 -30.12 18.11 -12.54
CA PHE A 802 -29.18 17.06 -12.95
C PHE A 802 -28.75 17.21 -14.40
N TYR A 803 -27.54 16.75 -14.70
CA TYR A 803 -27.03 16.66 -16.06
C TYR A 803 -27.44 15.34 -16.69
N ARG A 804 -27.58 15.34 -18.02
CA ARG A 804 -27.80 14.13 -18.80
C ARG A 804 -26.48 13.45 -19.08
N LEU A 805 -26.46 12.13 -18.92
CA LEU A 805 -25.30 11.27 -19.09
C LEU A 805 -25.64 10.20 -20.14
N ARG A 806 -24.72 9.99 -21.09
CA ARG A 806 -24.77 8.88 -22.03
C ARG A 806 -24.44 7.56 -21.29
N PRO A 807 -25.42 6.65 -21.16
CA PRO A 807 -25.22 5.37 -20.49
C PRO A 807 -24.40 4.42 -21.37
N GLY A 808 -23.83 3.39 -20.76
CA GLY A 808 -23.31 2.22 -21.47
C GLY A 808 -22.01 1.66 -20.90
N ILE A 809 -21.57 0.55 -21.51
CA ILE A 809 -20.40 -0.20 -21.03
C ILE A 809 -19.10 0.62 -21.08
N ASP A 810 -18.94 1.52 -22.06
CA ASP A 810 -17.74 2.35 -22.17
C ASP A 810 -17.66 3.39 -21.04
N THR A 811 -18.80 4.00 -20.68
CA THR A 811 -18.91 4.88 -19.50
C THR A 811 -18.61 4.12 -18.22
N ALA A 812 -19.12 2.88 -18.10
CA ALA A 812 -18.84 2.03 -16.95
C ALA A 812 -17.35 1.62 -16.87
N ILE A 813 -16.71 1.26 -17.98
CA ILE A 813 -15.27 0.98 -18.04
C ILE A 813 -14.48 2.19 -17.56
N ALA A 814 -14.78 3.38 -18.08
CA ALA A 814 -14.08 4.60 -17.70
C ALA A 814 -14.17 4.86 -16.20
N ARG A 815 -15.37 4.76 -15.62
CA ARG A 815 -15.57 4.91 -14.17
C ARG A 815 -14.90 3.80 -13.36
N GLY A 816 -15.02 2.55 -13.79
CA GLY A 816 -14.31 1.42 -13.18
C GLY A 816 -12.80 1.62 -13.14
N LEU A 817 -12.20 2.18 -14.20
CA LEU A 817 -10.78 2.55 -14.25
C LEU A 817 -10.42 3.65 -13.25
N ALA A 818 -11.32 4.61 -12.98
CA ALA A 818 -11.09 5.63 -11.96
C ALA A 818 -11.17 5.05 -10.54
N TYR A 819 -12.01 4.03 -10.33
CA TYR A 819 -12.26 3.45 -9.01
C TYR A 819 -11.28 2.34 -8.65
N ALA A 820 -10.73 1.65 -9.64
CA ALA A 820 -9.83 0.51 -9.48
C ALA A 820 -8.69 0.75 -8.45
N PRO A 821 -7.99 1.90 -8.39
CA PRO A 821 -6.96 2.11 -7.38
C PRO A 821 -7.47 2.18 -5.94
N TYR A 822 -8.76 2.45 -5.73
CA TYR A 822 -9.34 2.71 -4.41
C TYR A 822 -10.17 1.53 -3.88
N ALA A 823 -10.24 0.43 -4.63
CA ALA A 823 -11.02 -0.75 -4.28
C ALA A 823 -10.28 -2.07 -4.60
N ASP A 824 -10.69 -3.12 -3.90
CA ASP A 824 -10.13 -4.47 -4.04
C ASP A 824 -10.79 -5.20 -5.23
N LEU A 825 -12.10 -4.99 -5.41
CA LEU A 825 -12.86 -5.48 -6.56
C LEU A 825 -13.59 -4.34 -7.26
N VAL A 826 -13.80 -4.49 -8.57
CA VAL A 826 -14.66 -3.58 -9.36
C VAL A 826 -15.86 -4.35 -9.89
N TRP A 827 -17.03 -3.71 -9.83
CA TRP A 827 -18.30 -4.26 -10.31
C TRP A 827 -18.98 -3.24 -11.24
N CYS A 828 -19.34 -3.67 -12.44
CA CYS A 828 -20.29 -2.95 -13.29
C CYS A 828 -21.66 -3.59 -13.15
N GLU A 829 -22.67 -2.80 -12.79
CA GLU A 829 -24.03 -3.32 -12.91
C GLU A 829 -24.48 -3.38 -14.37
N THR A 830 -25.26 -4.39 -14.75
CA THR A 830 -25.66 -4.64 -16.15
C THR A 830 -27.17 -4.75 -16.31
N GLN A 831 -27.72 -4.38 -17.48
CA GLN A 831 -29.15 -4.52 -17.75
C GLN A 831 -29.58 -5.95 -18.17
N THR A 832 -28.65 -6.79 -18.63
CA THR A 832 -28.92 -8.17 -19.07
C THR A 832 -27.78 -9.13 -18.73
N PRO A 833 -28.05 -10.45 -18.61
CA PRO A 833 -27.00 -11.43 -18.37
C PRO A 833 -26.26 -11.72 -19.68
N ASP A 834 -25.32 -10.85 -20.06
CA ASP A 834 -24.58 -10.91 -21.32
C ASP A 834 -23.07 -11.14 -21.07
N LEU A 835 -22.56 -12.30 -21.53
CA LEU A 835 -21.14 -12.67 -21.39
C LEU A 835 -20.21 -11.83 -22.28
N HIS A 836 -20.69 -11.30 -23.40
CA HIS A 836 -19.88 -10.45 -24.28
C HIS A 836 -19.66 -9.07 -23.64
N GLU A 837 -20.68 -8.47 -23.03
CA GLU A 837 -20.52 -7.22 -22.28
C GLU A 837 -19.63 -7.40 -21.04
N ALA A 838 -19.81 -8.51 -20.31
CA ALA A 838 -18.95 -8.85 -19.18
C ALA A 838 -17.48 -8.99 -19.62
N LYS A 839 -17.22 -9.65 -20.74
CA LYS A 839 -15.87 -9.78 -21.31
C LYS A 839 -15.28 -8.42 -21.67
N ARG A 840 -16.04 -7.56 -22.37
CA ARG A 840 -15.59 -6.19 -22.73
C ARG A 840 -15.23 -5.37 -21.51
N PHE A 841 -16.03 -5.44 -20.46
CA PHE A 841 -15.73 -4.73 -19.21
C PHE A 841 -14.44 -5.24 -18.57
N ALA A 842 -14.30 -6.56 -18.43
CA ALA A 842 -13.12 -7.17 -17.85
C ALA A 842 -11.84 -6.79 -18.61
N GLU A 843 -11.84 -6.91 -19.94
CA GLU A 843 -10.72 -6.52 -20.79
C GLU A 843 -10.40 -5.03 -20.66
N GLY A 844 -11.42 -4.16 -20.59
CA GLY A 844 -11.26 -2.72 -20.40
C GLY A 844 -10.58 -2.35 -19.07
N ILE A 845 -10.95 -3.02 -17.97
CA ILE A 845 -10.30 -2.82 -16.67
C ILE A 845 -8.87 -3.38 -16.67
N HIS A 846 -8.69 -4.61 -17.15
CA HIS A 846 -7.40 -5.29 -17.13
C HIS A 846 -6.36 -4.68 -18.06
N ALA A 847 -6.77 -3.94 -19.09
CA ALA A 847 -5.85 -3.19 -19.94
C ALA A 847 -5.00 -2.17 -19.17
N ARG A 848 -5.54 -1.60 -18.08
CA ARG A 848 -4.81 -0.66 -17.21
C ARG A 848 -4.43 -1.25 -15.85
N PHE A 849 -5.24 -2.16 -15.33
CA PHE A 849 -5.00 -2.83 -14.05
C PHE A 849 -5.03 -4.36 -14.23
N PRO A 850 -3.97 -4.95 -14.81
CA PRO A 850 -3.90 -6.40 -15.02
C PRO A 850 -4.13 -7.16 -13.72
N GLY A 851 -5.01 -8.16 -13.77
CA GLY A 851 -5.32 -9.01 -12.60
C GLY A 851 -6.24 -8.36 -11.56
N LYS A 852 -6.77 -7.15 -11.78
CA LYS A 852 -7.76 -6.54 -10.86
C LYS A 852 -8.98 -7.45 -10.74
N LEU A 853 -9.35 -7.80 -9.52
CA LEU A 853 -10.47 -8.69 -9.25
C LEU A 853 -11.80 -8.02 -9.60
N LEU A 854 -12.75 -8.79 -10.15
CA LEU A 854 -14.06 -8.28 -10.55
C LEU A 854 -15.18 -9.00 -9.79
N ALA A 855 -16.34 -8.35 -9.69
CA ALA A 855 -17.55 -8.97 -9.16
C ALA A 855 -18.73 -8.83 -10.13
N TYR A 856 -19.63 -9.82 -10.12
CA TYR A 856 -20.78 -9.89 -11.03
C TYR A 856 -22.08 -10.25 -10.30
N ASN A 857 -23.13 -9.47 -10.56
CA ASN A 857 -24.47 -9.74 -10.08
C ASN A 857 -25.23 -10.64 -11.06
N CYS A 858 -25.47 -11.90 -10.68
CA CYS A 858 -26.37 -12.80 -11.38
C CYS A 858 -27.83 -12.48 -10.98
N SER A 859 -28.31 -11.32 -11.42
CA SER A 859 -29.54 -10.71 -10.92
C SER A 859 -30.81 -11.54 -11.21
N PRO A 860 -31.69 -11.74 -10.21
CA PRO A 860 -33.06 -12.24 -10.44
C PRO A 860 -33.95 -11.27 -11.20
N SER A 861 -33.57 -9.99 -11.32
CA SER A 861 -34.29 -9.03 -12.16
C SER A 861 -34.19 -9.35 -13.65
N PHE A 862 -33.24 -10.22 -14.04
CA PHE A 862 -33.18 -10.77 -15.38
C PHE A 862 -34.22 -11.89 -15.56
N ASN A 863 -34.89 -11.89 -16.72
CA ASN A 863 -35.59 -13.09 -17.16
C ASN A 863 -34.61 -14.03 -17.87
N TRP A 864 -33.96 -14.91 -17.10
CA TRP A 864 -32.88 -15.80 -17.55
C TRP A 864 -33.27 -16.67 -18.75
N LYS A 865 -34.36 -17.44 -18.65
CA LYS A 865 -34.84 -18.33 -19.73
C LYS A 865 -35.34 -17.57 -20.97
N LYS A 866 -35.75 -16.30 -20.83
CA LYS A 866 -36.09 -15.46 -21.98
C LYS A 866 -34.85 -14.95 -22.71
N LYS A 867 -33.73 -14.79 -22.00
CA LYS A 867 -32.51 -14.17 -22.54
C LYS A 867 -31.47 -15.19 -22.99
N LEU A 868 -31.40 -16.35 -22.35
CA LEU A 868 -30.35 -17.34 -22.54
C LEU A 868 -30.95 -18.75 -22.65
N ASP A 869 -30.25 -19.62 -23.40
CA ASP A 869 -30.52 -21.06 -23.43
C ASP A 869 -29.94 -21.80 -22.21
N ASP A 870 -30.36 -23.04 -22.01
CA ASP A 870 -30.01 -23.85 -20.82
C ASP A 870 -28.52 -24.16 -20.75
N ALA A 871 -27.89 -24.39 -21.90
CA ALA A 871 -26.46 -24.67 -21.98
C ALA A 871 -25.63 -23.45 -21.56
N THR A 872 -26.08 -22.25 -21.92
CA THR A 872 -25.44 -20.98 -21.57
C THR A 872 -25.65 -20.65 -20.10
N ILE A 873 -26.86 -20.81 -19.57
CA ILE A 873 -27.15 -20.64 -18.13
C ILE A 873 -26.25 -21.57 -17.30
N ALA A 874 -26.12 -22.84 -17.69
CA ALA A 874 -25.33 -23.83 -16.96
C ALA A 874 -23.82 -23.50 -16.90
N ARG A 875 -23.27 -22.82 -17.91
CA ARG A 875 -21.84 -22.42 -17.93
C ARG A 875 -21.58 -20.97 -17.50
N PHE A 876 -22.60 -20.15 -17.32
CA PHE A 876 -22.51 -18.70 -17.19
C PHE A 876 -21.48 -18.25 -16.14
N GLN A 877 -21.60 -18.76 -14.91
CA GLN A 877 -20.70 -18.39 -13.81
C GLN A 877 -19.25 -18.84 -14.02
N ARG A 878 -19.06 -19.99 -14.69
CA ARG A 878 -17.73 -20.51 -15.02
C ARG A 878 -17.02 -19.63 -16.05
N GLU A 879 -17.74 -19.18 -17.07
CA GLU A 879 -17.21 -18.26 -18.08
C GLU A 879 -16.83 -16.91 -17.45
N LEU A 880 -17.69 -16.36 -16.59
CA LEU A 880 -17.37 -15.14 -15.82
C LEU A 880 -16.10 -15.32 -14.96
N GLY A 881 -15.97 -16.46 -14.28
CA GLY A 881 -14.78 -16.74 -13.46
C GLY A 881 -13.48 -16.70 -14.26
N ALA A 882 -13.50 -17.22 -15.49
CA ALA A 882 -12.35 -17.19 -16.41
C ALA A 882 -11.99 -15.76 -16.88
N MET A 883 -12.94 -14.83 -16.87
CA MET A 883 -12.72 -13.41 -17.20
C MET A 883 -12.21 -12.58 -16.00
N GLY A 884 -12.08 -13.17 -14.81
CA GLY A 884 -11.63 -12.47 -13.60
C GLY A 884 -12.75 -12.02 -12.65
N TYR A 885 -14.01 -12.39 -12.93
CA TYR A 885 -15.12 -12.21 -11.99
C TYR A 885 -15.05 -13.23 -10.85
N LYS A 886 -14.23 -12.91 -9.85
CA LYS A 886 -13.92 -13.79 -8.72
C LYS A 886 -15.01 -13.84 -7.66
N PHE A 887 -15.88 -12.84 -7.58
CA PHE A 887 -17.05 -12.87 -6.70
C PHE A 887 -18.34 -12.77 -7.52
N GLN A 888 -19.24 -13.73 -7.37
CA GLN A 888 -20.49 -13.79 -8.14
C GLN A 888 -21.67 -14.07 -7.22
N PHE A 889 -22.79 -13.39 -7.40
CA PHE A 889 -23.88 -13.52 -6.42
C PHE A 889 -25.25 -13.33 -7.03
N VAL A 890 -26.23 -14.03 -6.46
CA VAL A 890 -27.66 -13.85 -6.77
C VAL A 890 -28.29 -13.00 -5.67
N THR A 891 -28.50 -11.72 -5.96
CA THR A 891 -28.88 -10.69 -4.97
C THR A 891 -30.16 -10.99 -4.21
N LEU A 892 -31.23 -11.40 -4.90
CA LEU A 892 -32.60 -11.52 -4.34
C LEU A 892 -33.03 -12.96 -4.06
N ALA A 893 -32.07 -13.89 -3.94
CA ALA A 893 -32.36 -15.31 -3.79
C ALA A 893 -33.22 -15.61 -2.55
N GLY A 894 -32.88 -15.03 -1.40
CA GLY A 894 -33.60 -15.22 -0.14
C GLY A 894 -35.05 -14.75 -0.21
N PHE A 895 -35.30 -13.58 -0.82
CA PHE A 895 -36.65 -13.03 -0.97
C PHE A 895 -37.52 -13.93 -1.84
N HIS A 896 -37.02 -14.34 -3.01
CA HIS A 896 -37.79 -15.19 -3.93
C HIS A 896 -38.05 -16.57 -3.32
N ALA A 897 -37.06 -17.18 -2.67
CA ALA A 897 -37.22 -18.49 -2.03
C ALA A 897 -38.22 -18.44 -0.86
N LEU A 898 -38.14 -17.42 0.00
CA LEU A 898 -39.05 -17.23 1.13
C LEU A 898 -40.49 -17.01 0.67
N ASN A 899 -40.71 -16.05 -0.24
CA ASN A 899 -42.06 -15.72 -0.67
C ASN A 899 -42.71 -16.85 -1.46
N HIS A 900 -41.96 -17.52 -2.34
CA HIS A 900 -42.51 -18.60 -3.14
C HIS A 900 -42.86 -19.82 -2.28
N SER A 901 -41.97 -20.26 -1.39
CA SER A 901 -42.23 -21.40 -0.50
C SER A 901 -43.44 -21.14 0.40
N MET A 902 -43.51 -19.97 1.03
CA MET A 902 -44.64 -19.60 1.89
C MET A 902 -45.95 -19.48 1.09
N PHE A 903 -45.92 -18.92 -0.12
CA PHE A 903 -47.11 -18.85 -0.98
C PHE A 903 -47.63 -20.24 -1.36
N GLN A 904 -46.74 -21.17 -1.73
CA GLN A 904 -47.15 -22.55 -2.04
C GLN A 904 -47.72 -23.27 -0.82
N LEU A 905 -47.07 -23.13 0.34
CA LEU A 905 -47.56 -23.73 1.59
C LEU A 905 -48.92 -23.13 1.99
N ALA A 906 -49.07 -21.81 2.01
CA ALA A 906 -50.32 -21.15 2.39
C ALA A 906 -51.46 -21.48 1.42
N ARG A 907 -51.18 -21.55 0.12
CA ARG A 907 -52.16 -21.99 -0.88
C ARG A 907 -52.58 -23.44 -0.63
N GLY A 908 -51.62 -24.35 -0.45
CA GLY A 908 -51.90 -25.73 -0.13
C GLY A 908 -52.66 -25.88 1.18
N TYR A 909 -52.32 -25.11 2.21
CA TYR A 909 -52.95 -25.12 3.52
C TYR A 909 -54.39 -24.61 3.47
N ARG A 910 -54.66 -23.54 2.71
CA ARG A 910 -56.03 -23.07 2.43
C ARG A 910 -56.87 -24.16 1.75
N GLU A 911 -56.27 -24.91 0.83
CA GLU A 911 -56.97 -25.92 0.02
C GLU A 911 -57.14 -27.26 0.76
N ARG A 912 -56.17 -27.65 1.61
CA ARG A 912 -55.99 -29.04 2.09
C ARG A 912 -55.60 -29.13 3.58
N GLY A 913 -55.52 -28.01 4.28
CA GLY A 913 -55.14 -27.94 5.70
C GLY A 913 -53.81 -28.64 5.99
N MET A 914 -53.80 -29.47 7.04
CA MET A 914 -52.61 -30.19 7.52
C MET A 914 -51.95 -31.11 6.49
N ALA A 915 -52.66 -31.53 5.43
CA ALA A 915 -52.04 -32.33 4.37
C ALA A 915 -50.90 -31.57 3.68
N ALA A 916 -51.08 -30.27 3.43
CA ALA A 916 -50.05 -29.44 2.81
C ALA A 916 -48.83 -29.23 3.72
N TYR A 917 -49.07 -29.09 5.04
CA TYR A 917 -47.98 -28.99 6.01
C TYR A 917 -47.23 -30.32 6.15
N THR A 918 -47.95 -31.45 6.13
CA THR A 918 -47.34 -32.78 6.21
C THR A 918 -46.48 -33.06 4.99
N GLU A 919 -46.88 -32.65 3.79
CA GLU A 919 -46.04 -32.75 2.59
C GLU A 919 -44.73 -31.98 2.71
N LEU A 920 -44.75 -30.77 3.28
CA LEU A 920 -43.54 -30.03 3.61
C LEU A 920 -42.67 -30.81 4.60
N GLN A 921 -43.25 -31.29 5.69
CA GLN A 921 -42.53 -32.06 6.70
C GLN A 921 -41.90 -33.36 6.12
N GLN A 922 -42.61 -34.06 5.24
CA GLN A 922 -42.06 -35.24 4.56
C GLN A 922 -40.94 -34.88 3.58
N ALA A 923 -41.05 -33.73 2.88
CA ALA A 923 -39.97 -33.21 2.06
C ALA A 923 -38.73 -32.85 2.89
N GLU A 924 -38.92 -32.32 4.11
CA GLU A 924 -37.83 -32.05 5.05
C GLU A 924 -37.13 -33.34 5.52
N PHE A 925 -37.89 -34.37 5.90
CA PHE A 925 -37.32 -35.68 6.23
C PHE A 925 -36.55 -36.29 5.05
N ALA A 926 -37.07 -36.16 3.83
CA ALA A 926 -36.40 -36.63 2.62
C ALA A 926 -35.10 -35.86 2.30
N ALA A 927 -34.92 -34.67 2.87
CA ALA A 927 -33.71 -33.86 2.72
C ALA A 927 -32.64 -34.17 3.78
N GLU A 928 -32.96 -34.87 4.88
CA GLU A 928 -31.99 -35.19 5.93
C GLU A 928 -30.76 -35.98 5.43
N PRO A 929 -30.87 -36.97 4.53
CA PRO A 929 -29.70 -37.66 3.97
C PRO A 929 -28.76 -36.76 3.17
N GLN A 930 -29.24 -35.58 2.75
CA GLN A 930 -28.47 -34.57 2.02
C GLN A 930 -27.82 -33.54 2.97
N GLY A 931 -28.02 -33.69 4.29
CA GLY A 931 -27.46 -32.81 5.32
C GLY A 931 -28.43 -31.80 5.93
N TYR A 932 -29.73 -31.82 5.59
CA TYR A 932 -30.74 -30.97 6.24
C TYR A 932 -31.00 -31.44 7.67
N THR A 933 -31.17 -30.51 8.62
CA THR A 933 -31.36 -30.88 10.05
C THR A 933 -32.46 -30.12 10.78
N ALA A 934 -33.11 -29.14 10.13
CA ALA A 934 -34.08 -28.28 10.80
C ALA A 934 -35.45 -28.94 11.05
N THR A 935 -35.65 -30.19 10.61
CA THR A 935 -36.73 -31.08 11.08
C THR A 935 -36.76 -31.18 12.61
N ARG A 936 -35.57 -31.31 13.21
CA ARG A 936 -35.31 -31.24 14.66
C ARG A 936 -35.09 -29.78 15.06
N HIS A 937 -36.16 -29.02 15.01
CA HIS A 937 -36.17 -27.58 15.18
C HIS A 937 -35.73 -27.12 16.58
N GLN A 938 -35.97 -27.89 17.64
CA GLN A 938 -35.48 -27.57 19.00
C GLN A 938 -33.95 -27.66 19.04
N ARG A 939 -33.39 -28.74 18.48
CA ARG A 939 -31.95 -28.85 18.31
C ARG A 939 -31.37 -27.73 17.43
N GLU A 940 -31.99 -27.43 16.29
CA GLU A 940 -31.49 -26.45 15.32
C GLU A 940 -31.32 -25.04 15.91
N VAL A 941 -32.20 -24.65 16.85
CA VAL A 941 -32.13 -23.36 17.54
C VAL A 941 -31.34 -23.40 18.86
N GLY A 942 -30.84 -24.57 19.26
CA GLY A 942 -29.89 -24.72 20.36
C GLY A 942 -30.48 -25.11 21.71
N THR A 943 -31.68 -25.70 21.78
CA THR A 943 -32.26 -26.18 23.05
C THR A 943 -31.29 -27.10 23.79
N GLY A 944 -30.68 -28.07 23.10
CA GLY A 944 -29.67 -28.96 23.69
C GLY A 944 -28.41 -28.24 24.20
N TYR A 945 -27.95 -27.21 23.50
CA TYR A 945 -26.83 -26.39 23.96
C TYR A 945 -27.16 -25.66 25.28
N PHE A 946 -28.36 -25.08 25.38
CA PHE A 946 -28.77 -24.38 26.61
C PHE A 946 -29.05 -25.33 27.77
N ASP A 947 -29.48 -26.57 27.52
CA ASP A 947 -29.54 -27.61 28.55
C ASP A 947 -28.15 -27.92 29.13
N LEU A 948 -27.12 -28.04 28.27
CA LEU A 948 -25.74 -28.21 28.74
C LEU A 948 -25.27 -27.01 29.57
N VAL A 949 -25.63 -25.79 29.18
CA VAL A 949 -25.34 -24.58 29.98
C VAL A 949 -26.04 -24.65 31.34
N ALA A 950 -27.33 -25.00 31.38
CA ALA A 950 -28.09 -25.12 32.62
C ALA A 950 -27.53 -26.22 33.55
N GLN A 951 -27.10 -27.35 32.99
CA GLN A 951 -26.39 -28.39 33.72
C GLN A 951 -25.07 -27.87 34.29
N ALA A 952 -24.25 -27.18 33.50
CA ALA A 952 -22.98 -26.63 33.96
C ALA A 952 -23.18 -25.61 35.10
N VAL A 953 -24.12 -24.68 34.98
CA VAL A 953 -24.42 -23.68 36.02
C VAL A 953 -24.92 -24.31 37.32
N SER A 954 -25.73 -25.36 37.22
CA SER A 954 -26.30 -26.06 38.38
C SER A 954 -25.39 -27.14 38.96
N GLY A 955 -24.21 -27.38 38.40
CA GLY A 955 -23.36 -28.52 38.78
C GLY A 955 -24.03 -29.87 38.54
N GLY A 956 -24.88 -29.97 37.51
CA GLY A 956 -25.61 -31.19 37.13
C GLY A 956 -26.90 -31.45 37.90
N THR A 957 -27.40 -30.48 38.67
CA THR A 957 -28.57 -30.65 39.56
C THR A 957 -29.88 -30.04 39.03
N SER A 958 -29.85 -29.40 37.86
CA SER A 958 -31.04 -28.78 37.26
C SER A 958 -32.15 -29.81 36.99
N SER A 959 -33.34 -29.54 37.50
CA SER A 959 -34.54 -30.36 37.28
C SER A 959 -35.45 -29.83 36.17
N THR A 960 -35.04 -28.75 35.48
CA THR A 960 -35.85 -28.03 34.48
C THR A 960 -35.18 -28.03 33.11
N LEU A 961 -34.52 -29.13 32.75
CA LEU A 961 -33.96 -29.33 31.41
C LEU A 961 -35.09 -29.47 30.39
N ALA A 962 -34.88 -28.97 29.18
CA ALA A 962 -35.92 -28.79 28.18
C ALA A 962 -36.00 -29.92 27.15
N LEU A 963 -34.88 -30.55 26.79
CA LEU A 963 -34.82 -31.56 25.73
C LEU A 963 -35.27 -32.94 26.24
N GLU A 964 -34.85 -33.32 27.45
CA GLU A 964 -35.30 -34.56 28.10
C GLU A 964 -36.81 -34.48 28.38
N GLY A 965 -37.57 -35.47 27.89
CA GLY A 965 -39.04 -35.47 27.99
C GLY A 965 -39.76 -34.56 26.99
N SER A 966 -39.05 -33.93 26.03
CA SER A 966 -39.68 -33.16 24.96
C SER A 966 -40.34 -34.03 23.89
N THR A 967 -41.31 -33.47 23.15
CA THR A 967 -41.93 -34.15 22.00
C THR A 967 -40.94 -34.36 20.86
N GLU A 968 -39.97 -33.47 20.67
CA GLU A 968 -38.87 -33.67 19.71
C GLU A 968 -38.06 -34.90 20.08
N ALA A 969 -37.61 -35.00 21.34
CA ALA A 969 -36.86 -36.14 21.82
C ALA A 969 -37.66 -37.45 21.77
N ALA A 970 -38.99 -37.42 21.82
CA ALA A 970 -39.83 -38.62 21.80
C ALA A 970 -40.33 -39.05 20.40
N GLN A 971 -40.46 -38.10 19.45
CA GLN A 971 -41.13 -38.34 18.17
C GLN A 971 -40.22 -38.13 16.95
N PHE A 972 -39.06 -37.48 17.13
CA PHE A 972 -38.12 -37.14 16.06
C PHE A 972 -36.78 -37.87 16.25
N HIS A 973 -36.85 -39.12 16.73
CA HIS A 973 -35.69 -40.01 16.72
C HIS A 973 -35.27 -40.29 15.26
N PRO A 974 -33.97 -40.29 14.95
CA PRO A 974 -33.54 -41.00 13.75
C PRO A 974 -34.04 -42.44 13.91
N ALA A 975 -34.73 -42.98 12.89
CA ALA A 975 -35.01 -44.41 12.85
C ALA A 975 -33.73 -45.15 13.25
N GLU A 976 -33.79 -45.94 14.33
CA GLU A 976 -32.62 -46.54 14.98
C GLU A 976 -31.64 -47.06 13.91
N ALA A 977 -30.46 -46.44 13.85
CA ALA A 977 -29.34 -47.04 13.17
C ALA A 977 -28.95 -48.27 13.98
N ALA A 978 -29.51 -49.41 13.59
CA ALA A 978 -29.23 -50.72 14.17
C ALA A 978 -27.70 -50.91 14.31
N PRO A 979 -27.15 -51.00 15.53
CA PRO A 979 -25.76 -51.33 15.71
C PRO A 979 -25.58 -52.83 15.46
N ALA A 980 -24.53 -53.21 14.75
CA ALA A 980 -24.05 -54.59 14.60
C ALA A 980 -24.94 -55.59 13.79
N HIS A 981 -25.87 -55.12 12.95
CA HIS A 981 -26.63 -56.01 12.04
C HIS A 981 -26.19 -55.98 10.57
N GLY A 982 -25.33 -55.04 10.14
CA GLY A 982 -24.99 -54.88 8.72
C GLY A 982 -24.27 -56.08 8.10
N ALA A 983 -23.34 -56.71 8.83
CA ALA A 983 -22.65 -57.91 8.34
C ALA A 983 -23.60 -59.12 8.26
N GLU A 984 -24.44 -59.34 9.29
CA GLU A 984 -25.44 -60.41 9.30
C GLU A 984 -26.58 -60.17 8.30
N GLN A 985 -27.00 -58.91 8.08
CA GLN A 985 -28.00 -58.56 7.07
C GLN A 985 -27.45 -58.71 5.65
N VAL A 986 -26.20 -58.31 5.39
CA VAL A 986 -25.58 -58.53 4.08
C VAL A 986 -25.42 -60.04 3.84
N ALA A 987 -24.98 -60.81 4.84
CA ALA A 987 -24.89 -62.28 4.73
C ALA A 987 -26.25 -62.94 4.47
N ARG A 988 -27.31 -62.57 5.21
CA ARG A 988 -28.68 -63.07 4.99
C ARG A 988 -29.28 -62.61 3.65
N ALA A 989 -28.96 -61.40 3.20
CA ALA A 989 -29.41 -60.90 1.90
C ALA A 989 -28.76 -61.65 0.74
N ILE A 990 -27.47 -61.98 0.84
CA ILE A 990 -26.77 -62.82 -0.14
C ILE A 990 -27.39 -64.21 -0.17
N GLU A 991 -27.60 -64.86 0.98
CA GLU A 991 -28.24 -66.18 1.05
C GLU A 991 -29.65 -66.18 0.42
N ALA A 992 -30.46 -65.15 0.69
CA ALA A 992 -31.80 -65.01 0.12
C ALA A 992 -31.77 -64.76 -1.40
N ASP A 993 -30.81 -63.96 -1.89
CA ASP A 993 -30.61 -63.73 -3.32
C ASP A 993 -30.15 -65.02 -4.03
N HIS A 994 -29.24 -65.79 -3.43
CA HIS A 994 -28.79 -67.09 -3.97
C HIS A 994 -29.94 -68.10 -4.05
N GLU A 995 -30.80 -68.19 -3.03
CA GLU A 995 -32.01 -69.03 -3.09
C GLU A 995 -32.94 -68.61 -4.26
N ARG A 996 -33.13 -67.31 -4.46
CA ARG A 996 -33.92 -66.76 -5.57
C ARG A 996 -33.28 -67.10 -6.93
N LEU A 997 -31.97 -66.96 -7.06
CA LEU A 997 -31.24 -67.29 -8.28
C LEU A 997 -31.31 -68.79 -8.58
N HIS A 998 -31.15 -69.65 -7.59
CA HIS A 998 -31.32 -71.10 -7.73
C HIS A 998 -32.73 -71.50 -8.19
N ALA A 999 -33.78 -70.88 -7.64
CA ALA A 999 -35.15 -71.13 -8.07
C ALA A 999 -35.38 -70.72 -9.54
N LEU A 1000 -34.82 -69.59 -9.96
CA LEU A 1000 -34.90 -69.12 -11.35
C LEU A 1000 -34.09 -70.03 -12.29
N VAL A 1001 -32.89 -70.46 -11.88
CA VAL A 1001 -32.07 -71.43 -12.61
C VAL A 1001 -32.79 -72.77 -12.78
N ALA A 1002 -33.49 -73.26 -11.74
CA ALA A 1002 -34.28 -74.48 -11.82
C ALA A 1002 -35.46 -74.32 -12.81
N ARG A 1003 -36.11 -73.15 -12.84
CA ARG A 1003 -37.16 -72.84 -13.83
C ARG A 1003 -36.61 -72.79 -15.25
N VAL A 1004 -35.42 -72.21 -15.45
CA VAL A 1004 -34.74 -72.21 -16.75
C VAL A 1004 -34.44 -73.66 -17.19
N ARG A 1005 -33.95 -74.53 -16.29
CA ARG A 1005 -33.67 -75.94 -16.60
C ARG A 1005 -34.93 -76.77 -16.86
N GLY A 1006 -36.06 -76.43 -16.25
CA GLY A 1006 -37.33 -77.14 -16.35
C GLY A 1006 -38.32 -76.59 -17.38
N ALA A 1007 -37.92 -75.59 -18.18
CA ALA A 1007 -38.80 -74.96 -19.15
C ALA A 1007 -39.22 -75.94 -20.27
N ALA A 1008 -40.53 -76.03 -20.52
CA ALA A 1008 -41.11 -77.01 -21.45
C ALA A 1008 -41.06 -76.58 -22.92
N ASP A 1009 -40.88 -75.29 -23.21
CA ASP A 1009 -40.81 -74.72 -24.54
C ASP A 1009 -39.95 -73.43 -24.60
N GLY A 1010 -39.69 -72.94 -25.83
CA GLY A 1010 -38.83 -71.78 -26.08
C GLY A 1010 -39.30 -70.46 -25.44
N PRO A 1011 -40.58 -70.08 -25.53
CA PRO A 1011 -41.10 -68.87 -24.86
C PRO A 1011 -40.98 -68.93 -23.34
N ALA A 1012 -41.31 -70.07 -22.71
CA ALA A 1012 -41.16 -70.24 -21.27
C ALA A 1012 -39.69 -70.14 -20.83
N LEU A 1013 -38.77 -70.70 -21.63
CA LEU A 1013 -37.33 -70.60 -21.40
C LEU A 1013 -36.82 -69.16 -21.55
N SER A 1014 -37.26 -68.45 -22.59
CA SER A 1014 -36.88 -67.05 -22.83
C SER A 1014 -37.32 -66.14 -21.70
N GLY A 1015 -38.57 -66.27 -21.23
CA GLY A 1015 -39.08 -65.49 -20.09
C GLY A 1015 -38.32 -65.79 -18.79
N ALA A 1016 -38.04 -67.07 -18.51
CA ALA A 1016 -37.27 -67.45 -17.33
C ALA A 1016 -35.81 -66.93 -17.38
N LEU A 1017 -35.19 -66.90 -18.56
CA LEU A 1017 -33.84 -66.35 -18.75
C LEU A 1017 -33.80 -64.82 -18.58
N GLU A 1018 -34.87 -64.11 -18.95
CA GLU A 1018 -34.95 -62.66 -18.71
C GLU A 1018 -35.12 -62.31 -17.25
N GLU A 1019 -36.00 -63.03 -16.55
CA GLU A 1019 -36.15 -62.90 -15.10
C GLU A 1019 -34.82 -63.18 -14.39
N LEU A 1020 -34.09 -64.22 -14.82
CA LEU A 1020 -32.76 -64.53 -14.30
C LEU A 1020 -31.74 -63.42 -14.62
N ALA A 1021 -31.73 -62.88 -15.84
CA ALA A 1021 -30.82 -61.80 -16.23
C ALA A 1021 -31.06 -60.53 -15.40
N GLN A 1022 -32.32 -60.20 -15.15
CA GLN A 1022 -32.69 -59.04 -14.34
C GLN A 1022 -32.32 -59.25 -12.86
N ALA A 1023 -32.61 -60.43 -12.31
CA ALA A 1023 -32.23 -60.78 -10.94
C ALA A 1023 -30.70 -60.74 -10.72
N LEU A 1024 -29.91 -61.22 -11.69
CA LEU A 1024 -28.44 -61.15 -11.62
C LEU A 1024 -27.92 -59.71 -11.67
N ARG A 1025 -28.53 -58.81 -12.46
CA ARG A 1025 -28.12 -57.38 -12.47
C ARG A 1025 -28.38 -56.72 -11.13
N GLU A 1026 -29.52 -57.01 -10.53
CA GLU A 1026 -29.88 -56.50 -9.21
C GLU A 1026 -28.91 -57.02 -8.15
N HIS A 1027 -28.68 -58.34 -8.14
CA HIS A 1027 -27.77 -59.00 -7.20
C HIS A 1027 -26.34 -58.43 -7.31
N PHE A 1028 -25.75 -58.39 -8.50
CA PHE A 1028 -24.39 -57.88 -8.71
C PHE A 1028 -24.27 -56.39 -8.37
N ALA A 1029 -25.28 -55.58 -8.68
CA ALA A 1029 -25.28 -54.16 -8.28
C ALA A 1029 -25.34 -53.99 -6.76
N HIS A 1030 -26.06 -54.85 -6.06
CA HIS A 1030 -26.09 -54.86 -4.60
C HIS A 1030 -24.73 -55.25 -4.00
N GLU A 1031 -24.05 -56.24 -4.57
CA GLU A 1031 -22.73 -56.67 -4.09
C GLU A 1031 -21.63 -55.62 -4.33
N GLU A 1032 -21.62 -55.00 -5.51
CA GLU A 1032 -20.63 -54.00 -5.94
C GLU A 1032 -20.81 -52.62 -5.29
N HIS A 1033 -21.98 -52.34 -4.70
CA HIS A 1033 -22.26 -51.07 -4.05
C HIS A 1033 -21.28 -50.81 -2.89
N ALA A 1034 -20.99 -49.53 -2.60
CA ALA A 1034 -20.04 -49.16 -1.53
C ALA A 1034 -20.42 -49.70 -0.14
N LYS A 1035 -21.72 -49.96 0.08
CA LYS A 1035 -22.28 -50.59 1.29
C LYS A 1035 -22.64 -52.08 1.11
N GLY A 1036 -22.38 -52.66 -0.05
CA GLY A 1036 -22.56 -54.08 -0.37
C GLY A 1036 -21.37 -54.93 0.06
N LEU A 1037 -21.42 -56.23 -0.25
CA LEU A 1037 -20.38 -57.20 0.13
C LEU A 1037 -18.98 -56.74 -0.28
N TYR A 1038 -18.78 -56.34 -1.54
CA TYR A 1038 -17.45 -56.03 -2.07
C TYR A 1038 -16.95 -54.67 -1.58
N GLY A 1039 -17.84 -53.70 -1.44
CA GLY A 1039 -17.52 -52.39 -0.85
C GLY A 1039 -17.03 -52.53 0.59
N ILE A 1040 -17.72 -53.34 1.39
CA ILE A 1040 -17.36 -53.58 2.80
C ILE A 1040 -16.07 -54.40 2.91
N VAL A 1041 -15.95 -55.52 2.19
CA VAL A 1041 -14.75 -56.39 2.23
C VAL A 1041 -13.52 -55.64 1.69
N GLY A 1042 -13.66 -54.86 0.61
CA GLY A 1042 -12.56 -54.09 0.01
C GLY A 1042 -12.08 -52.91 0.86
N ALA A 1043 -12.95 -52.35 1.71
CA ALA A 1043 -12.58 -51.36 2.71
C ALA A 1043 -11.81 -52.01 3.88
N ARG A 1044 -12.23 -53.21 4.32
CA ARG A 1044 -11.65 -53.90 5.48
C ARG A 1044 -10.37 -54.68 5.18
N SER A 1045 -10.25 -55.28 4.00
CA SER A 1045 -9.09 -56.06 3.58
C SER A 1045 -8.55 -55.62 2.21
N PRO A 1046 -7.72 -54.56 2.18
CA PRO A 1046 -7.16 -54.02 0.94
C PRO A 1046 -6.41 -55.06 0.08
N ALA A 1047 -5.83 -56.10 0.71
CA ALA A 1047 -5.13 -57.19 0.02
C ALA A 1047 -6.05 -58.03 -0.89
N ARG A 1048 -7.36 -58.06 -0.62
CA ARG A 1048 -8.35 -58.78 -1.44
C ARG A 1048 -8.93 -57.94 -2.58
N ARG A 1049 -8.57 -56.66 -2.73
CA ARG A 1049 -9.10 -55.81 -3.81
C ARG A 1049 -8.82 -56.35 -5.22
N ALA A 1050 -7.69 -57.02 -5.42
CA ALA A 1050 -7.36 -57.65 -6.69
C ALA A 1050 -8.22 -58.91 -6.97
N GLU A 1051 -8.68 -59.59 -5.93
CA GLU A 1051 -9.62 -60.72 -6.01
C GLU A 1051 -11.04 -60.24 -6.28
N LEU A 1052 -11.51 -59.24 -5.54
CA LEU A 1052 -12.82 -58.60 -5.75
C LEU A 1052 -12.96 -58.01 -7.16
N LYS A 1053 -11.89 -57.39 -7.67
CA LYS A 1053 -11.89 -56.89 -9.05
C LYS A 1053 -12.09 -58.01 -10.08
N ARG A 1054 -11.50 -59.20 -9.87
CA ARG A 1054 -11.74 -60.37 -10.74
C ARG A 1054 -13.17 -60.89 -10.63
N MET A 1055 -13.78 -60.82 -9.46
CA MET A 1055 -15.19 -61.22 -9.27
C MET A 1055 -16.16 -60.28 -10.01
N VAL A 1056 -15.90 -58.97 -9.99
CA VAL A 1056 -16.66 -58.00 -10.82
C VAL A 1056 -16.47 -58.26 -12.32
N GLU A 1057 -15.28 -58.68 -12.75
CA GLU A 1057 -15.06 -59.11 -14.14
C GLU A 1057 -15.84 -60.40 -14.47
N GLU A 1058 -15.95 -61.35 -13.53
CA GLU A 1058 -16.80 -62.54 -13.64
C GLU A 1058 -18.30 -62.17 -13.74
N HIS A 1059 -18.80 -61.19 -12.98
CA HIS A 1059 -20.20 -60.70 -13.09
C HIS A 1059 -20.54 -60.31 -14.53
N GLN A 1060 -19.67 -59.51 -15.15
CA GLN A 1060 -19.86 -59.07 -16.53
C GLN A 1060 -19.85 -60.24 -17.51
N GLN A 1061 -19.03 -61.27 -17.26
CA GLN A 1061 -18.99 -62.47 -18.08
C GLN A 1061 -20.30 -63.27 -17.96
N ILE A 1062 -20.79 -63.51 -16.75
CA ILE A 1062 -22.03 -64.24 -16.50
C ILE A 1062 -23.22 -63.50 -17.11
N LEU A 1063 -23.32 -62.18 -16.92
CA LEU A 1063 -24.40 -61.37 -17.51
C LEU A 1063 -24.37 -61.38 -19.04
N ARG A 1064 -23.18 -61.32 -19.66
CA ARG A 1064 -23.05 -61.44 -21.12
C ARG A 1064 -23.53 -62.80 -21.62
N LEU A 1065 -23.20 -63.88 -20.92
CA LEU A 1065 -23.65 -65.23 -21.29
C LEU A 1065 -25.16 -65.37 -21.17
N VAL A 1066 -25.78 -64.94 -20.07
CA VAL A 1066 -27.23 -65.02 -19.86
C VAL A 1066 -27.97 -64.14 -20.88
N THR A 1067 -27.51 -62.90 -21.09
CA THR A 1067 -28.14 -61.98 -22.05
C THR A 1067 -28.02 -62.50 -23.49
N GLY A 1068 -26.87 -63.05 -23.86
CA GLY A 1068 -26.69 -63.70 -25.16
C GLY A 1068 -27.59 -64.93 -25.35
N LEU A 1069 -27.89 -65.68 -24.29
CA LEU A 1069 -28.85 -66.78 -24.34
C LEU A 1069 -30.30 -66.28 -24.48
N VAL A 1070 -30.67 -65.19 -23.82
CA VAL A 1070 -31.98 -64.53 -24.01
C VAL A 1070 -32.18 -64.14 -25.47
N GLU A 1071 -31.18 -63.50 -26.08
CA GLU A 1071 -31.25 -63.07 -27.49
C GLU A 1071 -31.35 -64.26 -28.44
N ARG A 1072 -30.56 -65.32 -28.21
CA ARG A 1072 -30.61 -66.55 -29.01
C ARG A 1072 -31.93 -67.30 -28.88
N ALA A 1073 -32.54 -67.28 -27.69
CA ALA A 1073 -33.85 -67.89 -27.46
C ALA A 1073 -35.01 -67.15 -28.16
N ARG A 1074 -34.80 -65.88 -28.54
CA ARG A 1074 -35.79 -65.02 -29.21
C ARG A 1074 -35.69 -64.99 -30.74
N GLY A 1075 -34.58 -65.45 -31.30
CA GLY A 1075 -34.34 -65.42 -32.74
C GLY A 1075 -35.21 -66.43 -33.51
N PRO A 1076 -35.59 -66.14 -34.77
CA PRO A 1076 -36.37 -67.05 -35.62
C PRO A 1076 -35.64 -68.35 -36.02
N SER A 1077 -34.37 -68.48 -35.66
CA SER A 1077 -33.52 -69.68 -35.78
C SER A 1077 -33.03 -70.16 -34.40
N ALA A 1078 -33.91 -70.10 -33.40
CA ALA A 1078 -33.63 -70.55 -32.04
C ALA A 1078 -33.19 -72.04 -32.05
N PRO A 1079 -32.09 -72.40 -31.34
CA PRO A 1079 -31.65 -73.79 -31.25
C PRO A 1079 -32.73 -74.69 -30.64
N ALA A 1080 -32.73 -75.98 -30.98
CA ALA A 1080 -33.67 -76.92 -30.41
C ALA A 1080 -33.65 -76.86 -28.86
N PRO A 1081 -34.78 -77.00 -28.17
CA PRO A 1081 -34.87 -76.81 -26.71
C PRO A 1081 -33.81 -77.60 -25.90
N ALA A 1082 -33.38 -78.76 -26.40
CA ALA A 1082 -32.34 -79.57 -25.80
C ALA A 1082 -30.94 -78.89 -25.79
N ASP A 1083 -30.59 -78.13 -26.83
CA ASP A 1083 -29.30 -77.42 -26.92
C ASP A 1083 -29.27 -76.18 -26.03
N LEU A 1084 -30.41 -75.49 -25.90
CA LEU A 1084 -30.56 -74.36 -24.97
C LEU A 1084 -30.58 -74.84 -23.51
N GLY A 1085 -31.17 -76.00 -23.22
CA GLY A 1085 -31.12 -76.61 -21.88
C GLY A 1085 -29.69 -76.98 -21.44
N ARG A 1086 -28.83 -77.42 -22.38
CA ARG A 1086 -27.41 -77.67 -22.10
C ARG A 1086 -26.65 -76.40 -21.76
N LEU A 1087 -26.82 -75.34 -22.57
CA LEU A 1087 -26.16 -74.05 -22.34
C LEU A 1087 -26.68 -73.35 -21.07
N ALA A 1088 -27.97 -73.45 -20.78
CA ALA A 1088 -28.53 -73.00 -19.50
C ALA A 1088 -27.94 -73.75 -18.30
N SER A 1089 -27.64 -75.04 -18.46
CA SER A 1089 -26.98 -75.84 -17.42
C SER A 1089 -25.52 -75.43 -17.19
N GLU A 1090 -24.80 -75.02 -18.25
CA GLU A 1090 -23.44 -74.47 -18.16
C GLU A 1090 -23.43 -73.11 -17.45
N VAL A 1091 -24.37 -72.21 -17.77
CA VAL A 1091 -24.49 -70.91 -17.10
C VAL A 1091 -24.88 -71.08 -15.64
N ALA A 1092 -25.80 -71.99 -15.34
CA ALA A 1092 -26.16 -72.35 -13.97
C ALA A 1092 -24.97 -72.89 -13.17
N ALA A 1093 -24.04 -73.63 -13.80
CA ALA A 1093 -22.83 -74.09 -13.14
C ALA A 1093 -21.85 -72.94 -12.84
N GLN A 1094 -21.78 -71.92 -13.70
CA GLN A 1094 -20.96 -70.73 -13.47
C GLN A 1094 -21.53 -69.84 -12.37
N ILE A 1095 -22.85 -69.64 -12.34
CA ILE A 1095 -23.53 -68.91 -11.26
C ILE A 1095 -23.25 -69.61 -9.92
N ALA A 1096 -23.45 -70.93 -9.85
CA ALA A 1096 -23.17 -71.69 -8.63
C ALA A 1096 -21.69 -71.70 -8.22
N ASP A 1097 -20.75 -71.58 -9.16
CA ASP A 1097 -19.32 -71.43 -8.83
C ASP A 1097 -19.00 -70.05 -8.27
N HIS A 1098 -19.64 -69.03 -8.83
CA HIS A 1098 -19.50 -67.66 -8.40
C HIS A 1098 -20.09 -67.45 -6.99
N GLU A 1099 -21.30 -67.93 -6.74
CA GLU A 1099 -21.96 -67.89 -5.42
C GLU A 1099 -21.12 -68.57 -4.33
N ARG A 1100 -20.44 -69.68 -4.64
CA ARG A 1100 -19.50 -70.33 -3.70
C ARG A 1100 -18.32 -69.43 -3.33
N LYS A 1101 -17.79 -68.67 -4.29
CA LYS A 1101 -16.67 -67.74 -4.04
C LYS A 1101 -17.15 -66.56 -3.20
N GLU A 1102 -18.34 -66.03 -3.45
CA GLU A 1102 -18.96 -64.97 -2.65
C GLU A 1102 -19.12 -65.41 -1.18
N LEU A 1103 -19.61 -66.64 -0.95
CA LEU A 1103 -19.77 -67.19 0.40
C LEU A 1103 -18.43 -67.35 1.15
N LEU A 1104 -17.31 -67.54 0.45
CA LEU A 1104 -15.97 -67.57 1.07
C LEU A 1104 -15.48 -66.17 1.51
N LEU A 1105 -16.12 -65.10 1.01
CA LEU A 1105 -15.85 -63.73 1.44
C LEU A 1105 -16.70 -63.32 2.64
N VAL A 1106 -17.83 -63.97 2.88
CA VAL A 1106 -18.75 -63.67 3.99
C VAL A 1106 -18.08 -63.71 5.37
N PRO A 1107 -17.18 -64.68 5.70
CA PRO A 1107 -16.46 -64.65 6.98
C PRO A 1107 -15.58 -63.41 7.18
N ALA A 1108 -15.19 -62.69 6.11
CA ALA A 1108 -14.42 -61.45 6.20
C ALA A 1108 -15.28 -60.22 6.55
N LEU A 1109 -16.60 -60.39 6.70
CA LEU A 1109 -17.53 -59.38 7.21
C LEU A 1109 -17.63 -59.35 8.74
N ALA A 1110 -17.19 -60.42 9.42
CA ALA A 1110 -16.97 -60.44 10.87
C ALA A 1110 -15.62 -59.80 11.19
#